data_AF-A0A936IG55-F1
#
_entry.id   AF-A0A936IG55-F1
#
_cell.length_a   1.000
_cell.length_b   1.000
_cell.length_c   1.000
_cell.angle_alpha   90.00
_cell.angle_beta   90.00
_cell.angle_gamma   90.00
#
_symmetry.space_group_name_H-M   'P 1'
#
loop_
_entity.id
_entity.type
_entity.pdbx_description
1 polymer ?
#
loop_
_entity_poly.entity_id
_entity_poly.type
_entity_poly.pdbx_seq_one_letter_code
_entity_poly.pdbx_strand_id
1 'polypeptide(L)'
;MRVFLEKVGVVVRGALVLATVALVLFSVWRVATRPWRAKPPIPGQQEIVLIHWGDDTENRIVQRIVDAFHAAQPEIRVRRVCPGNAPDVTRKIQTMIAAGAPPDVFYLGYEQVAPWGAKGLLEPLEPYIERDQLAGVPGALSLSDFYENVINCFRFDAEDEVLGRGPLLGIAKDFSTVGFYYNRTLFRQAGLDDPPASGWTWDEFLHACREIGKLPNCFGAEFVTWEAMIQLMVWTEGAVLSDDGFRTFDLTAPGVVAALEKLRGWFDEGRTLMSAKTQLETSSDPFLRGNVGLAGPYGRWKVPVYREIKDFDWDFAPLPHAAGKPPANAIFTTAWAMSSQGDKKEAAWTFIRFVSGEVGQTLISQTGLAIPTMIRVAESPAFKGPEKPENDDVYLAAVEHARPIGWPADQRMLHQLRVRMEEVFKIGSRSVQDGLAQVQREWEDFRRRDMLREDYAPMPWRPITYWIAGVVAIVSGVIAVRWWRGRPGRMAAREEVAGLLMVSPWLIGFVLLTAFPVVLSLLLSVSRWSGLVPLGRAEYVGWDNFVQLFYDDTFMRSLRVTALYALLAVPIGQLAALGAAILMNHEVRGVHLHRAAWYLPGVLAGVAMALLWARVFNHEHGLLNTLLEPLARGMGTMPPRWFERDADTWAVPAFVIMSLWNIGGTMMIYLAGLKGIPQELYEAAHIDGAAAWRRFVNVTLPMLSPVIFFNVIIAIIASFQIFTQAYVITGGGPGDATRFYVVYLYNQAFDLHEMGYASALAWLLLVIVLVLTLAVMRGSRRFVYYEGLRG
;
A
#
# COMPACT_ATOMS: atom_id res chain seq x y z
N MET A 1 35.13 -30.51 28.98
CA MET A 1 34.54 -29.23 28.53
C MET A 1 33.74 -29.36 27.22
N ARG A 2 34.30 -29.91 26.14
CA ARG A 2 33.59 -30.07 24.84
C ARG A 2 32.30 -30.92 24.92
N VAL A 3 32.36 -32.08 25.58
CA VAL A 3 31.20 -32.98 25.81
C VAL A 3 30.13 -32.32 26.70
N PHE A 4 30.53 -31.47 27.65
CA PHE A 4 29.60 -30.73 28.50
C PHE A 4 28.84 -29.66 27.71
N LEU A 5 29.56 -28.88 26.90
CA LEU A 5 28.97 -27.87 26.00
C LEU A 5 28.04 -28.51 24.96
N GLU A 6 28.36 -29.72 24.49
CA GLU A 6 27.54 -30.47 23.53
C GLU A 6 26.23 -30.97 24.17
N LYS A 7 26.30 -31.53 25.39
CA LYS A 7 25.11 -31.92 26.17
C LYS A 7 24.23 -30.72 26.52
N VAL A 8 24.82 -29.61 26.95
CA VAL A 8 24.09 -28.35 27.19
C VAL A 8 23.43 -27.86 25.90
N GLY A 9 24.14 -27.92 24.76
CA GLY A 9 23.59 -27.55 23.46
C GLY A 9 22.43 -28.45 22.99
N VAL A 10 22.41 -29.73 23.34
CA VAL A 10 21.27 -30.63 23.07
C VAL A 10 20.07 -30.28 23.95
N VAL A 11 20.29 -30.04 25.25
CA VAL A 11 19.22 -29.65 26.18
C VAL A 11 18.61 -28.29 25.80
N VAL A 12 19.44 -27.29 25.47
CA VAL A 12 18.97 -25.97 25.05
C VAL A 12 18.19 -26.04 23.74
N ARG A 13 18.64 -26.84 22.75
CA ARG A 13 17.90 -27.06 21.50
C ARG A 13 16.57 -27.78 21.74
N GLY A 14 16.56 -28.81 22.58
CA GLY A 14 15.34 -29.51 22.97
C GLY A 14 14.33 -28.58 23.65
N ALA A 15 14.80 -27.73 24.57
CA ALA A 15 13.98 -26.72 25.23
C ALA A 15 13.45 -25.67 24.26
N LEU A 16 14.26 -25.19 23.32
CA LEU A 16 13.83 -24.23 22.28
C LEU A 16 12.79 -24.84 21.32
N VAL A 17 12.95 -26.10 20.92
CA VAL A 17 11.97 -26.81 20.10
C VAL A 17 10.66 -26.97 20.87
N LEU A 18 10.71 -27.42 22.13
CA LEU A 18 9.51 -27.54 22.97
C LEU A 18 8.82 -26.20 23.19
N ALA A 19 9.59 -25.13 23.45
CA ALA A 19 9.06 -23.78 23.59
C ALA A 19 8.40 -23.30 22.28
N THR A 20 9.01 -23.55 21.12
CA THR A 20 8.46 -23.19 19.81
C THR A 20 7.18 -23.96 19.52
N VAL A 21 7.16 -25.28 19.75
CA VAL A 21 5.97 -26.12 19.60
C VAL A 21 4.87 -25.66 20.54
N ALA A 22 5.18 -25.41 21.81
CA ALA A 22 4.22 -24.90 22.78
C ALA A 22 3.67 -23.53 22.36
N LEU A 23 4.52 -22.64 21.82
CA LEU A 23 4.11 -21.31 21.35
C LEU A 23 3.22 -21.38 20.11
N VAL A 24 3.53 -22.28 19.17
CA VAL A 24 2.69 -22.56 17.98
C VAL A 24 1.36 -23.16 18.41
N LEU A 25 1.36 -24.20 19.26
CA LEU A 25 0.15 -24.82 19.78
C LEU A 25 -0.68 -23.82 20.59
N PHE A 26 -0.05 -22.99 21.41
CA PHE A 26 -0.72 -21.92 22.15
C PHE A 26 -1.31 -20.88 21.21
N SER A 27 -0.61 -20.49 20.15
CA SER A 27 -1.11 -19.53 19.15
C SER A 27 -2.30 -20.09 18.38
N VAL A 28 -2.19 -21.33 17.89
CA VAL A 28 -3.27 -22.05 17.20
C VAL A 28 -4.46 -22.24 18.14
N TRP A 29 -4.24 -22.72 19.37
CA TRP A 29 -5.29 -22.87 20.38
C TRP A 29 -5.95 -21.52 20.71
N ARG A 30 -5.15 -20.46 20.92
CA ARG A 30 -5.66 -19.13 21.22
C ARG A 30 -6.54 -18.62 20.09
N VAL A 31 -6.16 -18.84 18.83
CA VAL A 31 -6.96 -18.46 17.65
C VAL A 31 -8.18 -19.36 17.48
N ALA A 32 -8.02 -20.68 17.52
CA ALA A 32 -9.10 -21.66 17.34
C ALA A 32 -10.18 -21.55 18.43
N THR A 33 -9.80 -21.17 19.65
CA THR A 33 -10.74 -20.93 20.75
C THR A 33 -11.26 -19.50 20.82
N ARG A 34 -10.85 -18.58 19.91
CA ARG A 34 -11.41 -17.21 19.87
C ARG A 34 -12.94 -17.22 19.78
N PRO A 35 -13.59 -18.04 18.93
CA PRO A 35 -15.06 -18.07 18.87
C PRO A 35 -15.70 -18.47 20.20
N TRP A 36 -15.07 -19.38 20.96
CA TRP A 36 -15.57 -19.84 22.26
C TRP A 36 -15.25 -18.88 23.40
N ARG A 37 -14.19 -18.08 23.29
CA ARG A 37 -13.83 -17.03 24.26
C ARG A 37 -14.54 -15.71 24.00
N ALA A 38 -15.04 -15.50 22.79
CA ALA A 38 -15.88 -14.36 22.49
C ALA A 38 -17.12 -14.47 23.37
N LYS A 39 -17.35 -13.49 24.24
CA LYS A 39 -18.63 -13.40 24.97
C LYS A 39 -19.73 -13.36 23.90
N PRO A 40 -20.63 -14.36 23.82
CA PRO A 40 -21.76 -14.27 22.91
C PRO A 40 -22.59 -13.03 23.25
N PRO A 41 -23.36 -12.49 22.29
CA PRO A 41 -24.34 -11.45 22.60
C PRO A 41 -25.26 -11.95 23.71
N ILE A 42 -25.72 -11.03 24.57
CA ILE A 42 -26.77 -11.35 25.53
C ILE A 42 -27.99 -11.83 24.71
N PRO A 43 -28.76 -12.86 25.15
CA PRO A 43 -29.95 -13.28 24.41
C PRO A 43 -30.87 -12.10 24.11
N GLY A 44 -31.17 -11.87 22.82
CA GLY A 44 -31.96 -10.72 22.34
C GLY A 44 -31.14 -9.49 21.91
N GLN A 45 -29.83 -9.46 22.16
CA GLN A 45 -28.94 -8.36 21.77
C GLN A 45 -28.48 -8.52 20.31
N GLN A 46 -28.68 -7.51 19.48
CA GLN A 46 -28.24 -7.49 18.09
C GLN A 46 -26.77 -7.04 18.02
N GLU A 47 -25.90 -7.80 17.35
CA GLU A 47 -24.49 -7.42 17.17
C GLU A 47 -24.27 -6.82 15.78
N ILE A 48 -23.77 -5.59 15.69
CA ILE A 48 -23.32 -4.94 14.45
C ILE A 48 -21.79 -4.91 14.37
N VAL A 49 -21.25 -5.02 13.16
CA VAL A 49 -19.81 -4.94 12.87
C VAL A 49 -19.47 -3.53 12.40
N LEU A 50 -18.63 -2.85 13.18
CA LEU A 50 -18.06 -1.55 12.85
C LEU A 50 -16.61 -1.69 12.37
N ILE A 51 -16.32 -1.20 11.17
CA ILE A 51 -14.93 -1.08 10.67
C ILE A 51 -14.51 0.39 10.61
N HIS A 52 -13.37 0.70 11.20
CA HIS A 52 -12.80 2.04 11.19
C HIS A 52 -11.27 1.96 11.11
N TRP A 53 -10.62 3.08 10.79
CA TRP A 53 -9.17 3.22 10.88
C TRP A 53 -8.82 4.23 11.98
N GLY A 54 -7.53 4.25 12.33
CA GLY A 54 -7.02 5.22 13.27
C GLY A 54 -5.76 4.71 13.95
N ASP A 55 -4.92 5.64 14.38
CA ASP A 55 -3.83 5.37 15.30
C ASP A 55 -4.35 5.08 16.72
N ASP A 56 -3.44 4.95 17.69
CA ASP A 56 -3.84 4.70 19.09
C ASP A 56 -4.70 5.82 19.68
N THR A 57 -4.62 7.05 19.16
CA THR A 57 -5.44 8.18 19.61
C THR A 57 -6.85 8.07 19.06
N GLU A 58 -7.02 7.92 17.75
CA GLU A 58 -8.34 7.78 17.13
C GLU A 58 -9.03 6.47 17.59
N ASN A 59 -8.28 5.39 17.78
CA ASN A 59 -8.80 4.15 18.35
C ASN A 59 -9.40 4.31 19.75
N ARG A 60 -8.83 5.18 20.60
CA ARG A 60 -9.37 5.47 21.94
C ARG A 60 -10.67 6.29 21.84
N ILE A 61 -10.76 7.22 20.91
CA ILE A 61 -11.98 8.03 20.70
C ILE A 61 -13.14 7.14 20.28
N VAL A 62 -12.96 6.33 19.24
CA VAL A 62 -14.02 5.45 18.75
C VAL A 62 -14.40 4.43 19.83
N GLN A 63 -13.48 4.02 20.71
CA GLN A 63 -13.83 3.19 21.87
C GLN A 63 -14.77 3.92 22.83
N ARG A 64 -14.47 5.17 23.19
CA ARG A 64 -15.32 5.99 24.07
C ARG A 64 -16.71 6.21 23.47
N ILE A 65 -16.78 6.44 22.15
CA ILE A 65 -18.05 6.56 21.43
C ILE A 65 -18.86 5.27 21.53
N VAL A 66 -18.21 4.12 21.33
CA VAL A 66 -18.86 2.81 21.45
C VAL A 66 -19.32 2.53 22.88
N ASP A 67 -18.52 2.89 23.88
CA ASP A 67 -18.87 2.71 25.30
C ASP A 67 -20.08 3.59 25.67
N ALA A 68 -20.11 4.85 25.21
CA ALA A 68 -21.23 5.75 25.37
C ALA A 68 -22.49 5.25 24.65
N PHE A 69 -22.32 4.67 23.46
CA PHE A 69 -23.40 4.04 22.71
C PHE A 69 -23.97 2.82 23.44
N HIS A 70 -23.14 1.92 23.98
CA HIS A 70 -23.63 0.76 24.76
C HIS A 70 -24.35 1.17 26.04
N ALA A 71 -23.98 2.31 26.63
CA ALA A 71 -24.72 2.87 27.77
C ALA A 71 -26.10 3.40 27.36
N ALA A 72 -26.24 3.95 26.16
CA ALA A 72 -27.48 4.53 25.64
C ALA A 72 -28.42 3.51 24.96
N GLN A 73 -27.85 2.48 24.33
CA GLN A 73 -28.51 1.46 23.50
C GLN A 73 -27.99 0.05 23.89
N PRO A 74 -28.32 -0.46 25.09
CA PRO A 74 -27.78 -1.72 25.60
C PRO A 74 -28.19 -2.95 24.77
N GLU A 75 -29.25 -2.85 23.98
CA GLU A 75 -29.76 -3.89 23.08
C GLU A 75 -28.94 -4.05 21.79
N ILE A 76 -28.06 -3.09 21.46
CA ILE A 76 -27.15 -3.17 20.30
C ILE A 76 -25.71 -3.29 20.77
N ARG A 77 -25.05 -4.38 20.40
CA ARG A 77 -23.62 -4.56 20.60
C ARG A 77 -22.85 -4.16 19.36
N VAL A 78 -21.79 -3.37 19.54
CA VAL A 78 -20.87 -2.96 18.46
C VAL A 78 -19.59 -3.79 18.55
N ARG A 79 -19.37 -4.64 17.56
CA ARG A 79 -18.11 -5.36 17.38
C ARG A 79 -17.20 -4.56 16.46
N ARG A 80 -16.15 -4.01 17.06
CA ARG A 80 -15.22 -3.11 16.39
C ARG A 80 -14.06 -3.86 15.73
N VAL A 81 -13.65 -3.41 14.53
CA VAL A 81 -12.49 -3.91 13.79
C VAL A 81 -11.67 -2.72 13.32
N CYS A 82 -10.41 -2.64 13.74
CA CYS A 82 -9.45 -1.63 13.28
C CYS A 82 -8.21 -2.31 12.68
N PRO A 83 -8.11 -2.39 11.35
CA PRO A 83 -6.93 -2.87 10.64
C PRO A 83 -5.69 -1.96 10.72
N GLY A 84 -5.86 -0.69 11.12
CA GLY A 84 -4.78 0.29 11.25
C GLY A 84 -5.01 1.55 10.40
N ASN A 85 -4.65 1.50 9.11
CA ASN A 85 -4.74 2.64 8.19
C ASN A 85 -5.93 2.53 7.21
N ALA A 86 -6.24 3.61 6.50
CA ALA A 86 -7.36 3.68 5.56
C ALA A 86 -7.26 2.66 4.40
N PRO A 87 -6.13 2.48 3.69
CA PRO A 87 -6.01 1.43 2.67
C PRO A 87 -6.28 0.02 3.19
N ASP A 88 -5.78 -0.33 4.38
CA ASP A 88 -6.04 -1.62 5.01
C ASP A 88 -7.50 -1.81 5.40
N VAL A 89 -8.18 -0.74 5.83
CA VAL A 89 -9.63 -0.74 6.07
C VAL A 89 -10.40 -0.98 4.77
N THR A 90 -10.12 -0.21 3.73
CA THR A 90 -10.78 -0.37 2.42
C THR A 90 -10.62 -1.81 1.94
N ARG A 91 -9.40 -2.37 1.95
CA ARG A 91 -9.15 -3.79 1.60
C ARG A 91 -9.90 -4.77 2.48
N LYS A 92 -9.98 -4.50 3.78
CA LYS A 92 -10.71 -5.36 4.72
C LYS A 92 -12.21 -5.37 4.44
N ILE A 93 -12.80 -4.20 4.19
CA ILE A 93 -14.21 -4.04 3.82
C ILE A 93 -14.48 -4.78 2.51
N GLN A 94 -13.65 -4.57 1.48
CA GLN A 94 -13.77 -5.25 0.20
C GLN A 94 -13.73 -6.78 0.36
N THR A 95 -12.78 -7.30 1.13
CA THR A 95 -12.67 -8.74 1.41
C THR A 95 -13.93 -9.28 2.09
N MET A 96 -14.53 -8.50 2.99
CA MET A 96 -15.75 -8.86 3.71
C MET A 96 -16.99 -8.83 2.81
N ILE A 97 -17.11 -7.81 1.95
CA ILE A 97 -18.15 -7.75 0.91
C ILE A 97 -18.01 -8.95 -0.04
N ALA A 98 -16.80 -9.22 -0.54
CA ALA A 98 -16.51 -10.36 -1.42
C ALA A 98 -16.85 -11.71 -0.76
N ALA A 99 -16.65 -11.83 0.55
CA ALA A 99 -16.98 -13.02 1.32
C ALA A 99 -18.48 -13.17 1.65
N GLY A 100 -19.33 -12.23 1.23
CA GLY A 100 -20.76 -12.23 1.52
C GLY A 100 -21.08 -11.92 2.98
N ALA A 101 -20.16 -11.25 3.70
CA ALA A 101 -20.33 -10.85 5.09
C ALA A 101 -19.89 -9.39 5.26
N PRO A 102 -20.55 -8.44 4.58
CA PRO A 102 -20.18 -7.03 4.62
C PRO A 102 -20.25 -6.46 6.05
N PRO A 103 -19.44 -5.45 6.38
CA PRO A 103 -19.63 -4.72 7.63
C PRO A 103 -20.97 -3.96 7.63
N ASP A 104 -21.53 -3.80 8.82
CA ASP A 104 -22.81 -3.10 9.01
C ASP A 104 -22.61 -1.58 8.98
N VAL A 105 -21.54 -1.09 9.63
CA VAL A 105 -21.12 0.32 9.61
C VAL A 105 -19.63 0.39 9.31
N PHE A 106 -19.21 1.35 8.50
CA PHE A 106 -17.79 1.56 8.24
C PHE A 106 -17.42 3.01 7.95
N TYR A 107 -16.13 3.32 8.13
CA TYR A 107 -15.55 4.54 7.60
C TYR A 107 -15.43 4.50 6.08
N LEU A 108 -15.97 5.52 5.43
CA LEU A 108 -15.88 5.76 4.00
C LEU A 108 -15.15 7.07 3.77
N GLY A 109 -13.95 7.01 3.19
CA GLY A 109 -13.23 8.21 2.76
C GLY A 109 -13.95 8.86 1.58
N TYR A 110 -13.95 10.19 1.48
CA TYR A 110 -14.61 10.92 0.39
C TYR A 110 -14.16 10.42 -1.02
N GLU A 111 -12.92 9.96 -1.15
CA GLU A 111 -12.38 9.43 -2.41
C GLU A 111 -13.00 8.10 -2.86
N GLN A 112 -13.61 7.38 -1.93
CA GLN A 112 -14.24 6.08 -2.20
C GLN A 112 -15.74 6.22 -2.54
N VAL A 113 -16.30 7.43 -2.43
CA VAL A 113 -17.74 7.67 -2.68
C VAL A 113 -18.10 7.34 -4.12
N ALA A 114 -17.39 7.91 -5.10
CA ALA A 114 -17.65 7.63 -6.52
C ALA A 114 -17.44 6.14 -6.90
N PRO A 115 -16.28 5.50 -6.62
CA PRO A 115 -16.05 4.11 -7.04
C PRO A 115 -16.97 3.10 -6.36
N TRP A 116 -17.47 3.37 -5.15
CA TRP A 116 -18.38 2.46 -4.43
C TRP A 116 -19.85 2.78 -4.69
N GLY A 117 -20.18 4.07 -4.85
CA GLY A 117 -21.49 4.56 -5.24
C GLY A 117 -21.89 4.07 -6.62
N ALA A 118 -20.99 4.15 -7.61
CA ALA A 118 -21.23 3.63 -8.97
C ALA A 118 -21.45 2.11 -8.99
N LYS A 119 -20.90 1.38 -8.01
CA LYS A 119 -21.10 -0.08 -7.84
C LYS A 119 -22.31 -0.43 -6.98
N GLY A 120 -23.07 0.56 -6.49
CA GLY A 120 -24.23 0.37 -5.63
C GLY A 120 -23.92 -0.31 -4.30
N LEU A 121 -22.72 -0.11 -3.75
CA LEU A 121 -22.26 -0.78 -2.50
C LEU A 121 -22.67 -0.02 -1.23
N LEU A 122 -23.17 1.20 -1.36
CA LEU A 122 -23.48 2.10 -0.27
C LEU A 122 -25.00 2.25 -0.12
N GLU A 123 -25.47 2.21 1.13
CA GLU A 123 -26.89 2.41 1.44
C GLU A 123 -27.24 3.91 1.47
N PRO A 124 -28.30 4.37 0.79
CA PRO A 124 -28.83 5.73 0.92
C PRO A 124 -29.35 6.02 2.34
N LEU A 125 -28.96 7.14 2.92
CA LEU A 125 -29.25 7.48 4.31
C LEU A 125 -30.46 8.41 4.50
N GLU A 126 -30.86 9.20 3.50
CA GLU A 126 -32.00 10.12 3.65
C GLU A 126 -33.32 9.45 4.04
N PRO A 127 -33.68 8.26 3.53
CA PRO A 127 -34.93 7.60 3.93
C PRO A 127 -35.02 7.36 5.45
N TYR A 128 -33.89 7.12 6.11
CA TYR A 128 -33.84 6.94 7.57
C TYR A 128 -33.96 8.27 8.32
N ILE A 129 -33.33 9.33 7.80
CA ILE A 129 -33.41 10.69 8.36
C ILE A 129 -34.85 11.20 8.31
N GLU A 130 -35.46 11.14 7.13
CA GLU A 130 -36.84 11.61 6.90
C GLU A 130 -37.83 10.85 7.77
N ARG A 131 -37.69 9.52 7.85
CA ARG A 131 -38.52 8.68 8.72
C ARG A 131 -38.41 9.08 10.19
N ASP A 132 -37.19 9.24 10.70
CA ASP A 132 -36.96 9.55 12.12
C ASP A 132 -37.46 10.97 12.46
N GLN A 133 -37.34 11.92 11.54
CA GLN A 133 -37.91 13.26 11.66
C GLN A 133 -39.45 13.23 11.71
N LEU A 134 -40.09 12.52 10.77
CA LEU A 134 -41.55 12.37 10.72
C LEU A 134 -42.11 11.67 11.96
N ALA A 135 -41.37 10.70 12.50
CA ALA A 135 -41.75 9.97 13.71
C ALA A 135 -41.40 10.70 15.02
N GLY A 136 -40.69 11.84 14.96
CA GLY A 136 -40.28 12.60 16.15
C GLY A 136 -39.32 11.83 17.05
N VAL A 137 -38.45 11.01 16.48
CA VAL A 137 -37.49 10.19 17.24
C VAL A 137 -36.53 11.11 18.02
N PRO A 138 -36.34 10.92 19.34
CA PRO A 138 -35.37 11.71 20.10
C PRO A 138 -33.97 11.64 19.51
N GLY A 139 -33.38 12.78 19.18
CA GLY A 139 -32.08 12.85 18.50
C GLY A 139 -32.14 12.49 17.01
N ALA A 140 -33.28 12.65 16.34
CA ALA A 140 -33.35 12.65 14.88
C ALA A 140 -32.42 13.73 14.31
N LEU A 141 -31.67 13.38 13.27
CA LEU A 141 -30.74 14.31 12.63
C LEU A 141 -31.50 15.27 11.72
N SER A 142 -31.03 16.51 11.63
CA SER A 142 -31.42 17.45 10.58
C SER A 142 -30.21 17.78 9.72
N LEU A 143 -30.35 17.70 8.39
CA LEU A 143 -29.26 18.08 7.49
C LEU A 143 -28.88 19.56 7.62
N SER A 144 -29.79 20.42 8.10
CA SER A 144 -29.52 21.83 8.41
C SER A 144 -28.57 22.03 9.61
N ASP A 145 -28.37 21.00 10.44
CA ASP A 145 -27.44 21.07 11.57
C ASP A 145 -25.97 20.91 11.13
N PHE A 146 -25.75 20.59 9.85
CA PHE A 146 -24.44 20.32 9.25
C PHE A 146 -24.14 21.32 8.14
N TYR A 147 -22.85 21.48 7.83
CA TYR A 147 -22.42 22.30 6.69
C TYR A 147 -22.80 21.62 5.37
N GLU A 148 -23.51 22.34 4.49
CA GLU A 148 -23.97 21.81 3.20
C GLU A 148 -22.82 21.25 2.36
N ASN A 149 -21.71 21.99 2.26
CA ASN A 149 -20.52 21.56 1.50
C ASN A 149 -19.92 20.25 2.04
N VAL A 150 -20.03 20.00 3.35
CA VAL A 150 -19.54 18.77 3.98
C VAL A 150 -20.49 17.61 3.70
N ILE A 151 -21.80 17.83 3.72
CA ILE A 151 -22.81 16.83 3.30
C ILE A 151 -22.61 16.45 1.83
N ASN A 152 -22.33 17.44 0.97
CA ASN A 152 -22.12 17.23 -0.46
C ASN A 152 -20.89 16.34 -0.76
N CYS A 153 -19.93 16.20 0.17
CA CYS A 153 -18.82 15.26 0.02
C CYS A 153 -19.26 13.78 -0.05
N PHE A 154 -20.48 13.46 0.38
CA PHE A 154 -21.03 12.10 0.41
C PHE A 154 -22.33 11.96 -0.38
N ARG A 155 -22.69 12.97 -1.17
CA ARG A 155 -23.75 12.86 -2.18
C ARG A 155 -23.15 12.37 -3.48
N PHE A 156 -23.72 11.32 -4.08
CA PHE A 156 -23.26 10.85 -5.38
C PHE A 156 -24.40 10.40 -6.29
N ASP A 157 -24.40 10.94 -7.50
CA ASP A 157 -25.27 10.51 -8.58
C ASP A 157 -24.57 9.41 -9.37
N ALA A 158 -25.08 8.18 -9.27
CA ALA A 158 -24.50 7.03 -9.93
C ALA A 158 -24.81 6.96 -11.44
N GLU A 159 -25.88 7.62 -11.91
CA GLU A 159 -26.20 7.65 -13.33
C GLU A 159 -25.30 8.67 -14.04
N ASP A 160 -25.13 9.83 -13.43
CA ASP A 160 -24.33 10.88 -14.01
C ASP A 160 -22.83 10.85 -13.63
N GLU A 161 -22.45 10.02 -12.65
CA GLU A 161 -21.13 9.95 -12.01
C GLU A 161 -20.67 11.28 -11.39
N VAL A 162 -21.60 12.03 -10.80
CA VAL A 162 -21.37 13.38 -10.25
C VAL A 162 -21.36 13.36 -8.73
N LEU A 163 -20.27 13.85 -8.12
CA LEU A 163 -20.18 14.11 -6.69
C LEU A 163 -20.95 15.39 -6.31
N GLY A 164 -21.54 15.42 -5.11
CA GLY A 164 -22.29 16.56 -4.60
C GLY A 164 -23.77 16.55 -4.94
N ARG A 165 -24.24 15.58 -5.73
CA ARG A 165 -25.64 15.41 -6.15
C ARG A 165 -26.11 13.98 -5.91
N GLY A 166 -27.40 13.72 -6.04
CA GLY A 166 -27.96 12.38 -5.80
C GLY A 166 -28.09 12.03 -4.30
N PRO A 167 -28.32 10.76 -3.97
CA PRO A 167 -28.53 10.30 -2.59
C PRO A 167 -27.30 10.51 -1.70
N LEU A 168 -27.55 10.72 -0.41
CA LEU A 168 -26.54 10.80 0.65
C LEU A 168 -26.12 9.40 1.06
N LEU A 169 -24.86 9.04 0.76
CA LEU A 169 -24.31 7.70 0.96
C LEU A 169 -23.50 7.55 2.27
N GLY A 170 -23.38 8.63 3.03
CA GLY A 170 -22.63 8.67 4.29
C GLY A 170 -22.86 9.97 5.04
N ILE A 171 -22.71 9.95 6.37
CA ILE A 171 -22.68 11.16 7.20
C ILE A 171 -21.26 11.39 7.65
N ALA A 172 -20.70 12.55 7.31
CA ALA A 172 -19.35 12.95 7.70
C ALA A 172 -19.16 12.80 9.23
N LYS A 173 -18.13 12.07 9.65
CA LYS A 173 -17.76 11.89 11.06
C LYS A 173 -17.15 13.16 11.63
N ASP A 174 -16.32 13.79 10.82
CA ASP A 174 -15.57 15.01 11.05
C ASP A 174 -15.12 15.56 9.70
N PHE A 175 -14.54 16.76 9.68
CA PHE A 175 -13.91 17.29 8.48
C PHE A 175 -12.76 18.22 8.82
N SER A 176 -11.99 18.61 7.81
CA SER A 176 -11.02 19.69 7.91
C SER A 176 -10.95 20.44 6.59
N THR A 177 -10.89 21.76 6.68
CA THR A 177 -10.27 22.61 5.65
C THR A 177 -8.76 22.58 5.83
N VAL A 178 -8.01 23.10 4.86
CA VAL A 178 -6.54 23.10 4.90
C VAL A 178 -5.95 24.49 4.81
N GLY A 179 -4.70 24.59 5.26
CA GLY A 179 -3.91 25.81 5.32
C GLY A 179 -2.48 25.46 5.72
N PHE A 180 -1.74 26.41 6.29
CA PHE A 180 -0.35 26.19 6.67
C PHE A 180 -0.15 26.35 8.17
N TYR A 181 0.51 25.37 8.78
CA TYR A 181 1.09 25.57 10.10
C TYR A 181 2.35 26.41 9.95
N TYR A 182 2.52 27.43 10.78
CA TYR A 182 3.67 28.32 10.66
C TYR A 182 4.43 28.42 11.99
N ASN A 183 5.76 28.48 11.87
CA ASN A 183 6.66 28.65 12.99
C ASN A 183 6.79 30.14 13.31
N ARG A 184 5.96 30.62 14.25
CA ARG A 184 5.93 32.01 14.70
C ARG A 184 7.29 32.50 15.20
N THR A 185 8.12 31.59 15.72
CA THR A 185 9.50 31.91 16.16
C THR A 185 10.40 32.26 14.97
N LEU A 186 10.33 31.50 13.87
CA LEU A 186 11.10 31.78 12.66
C LEU A 186 10.60 33.03 11.93
N PHE A 187 9.30 33.28 11.90
CA PHE A 187 8.73 34.52 11.35
C PHE A 187 9.33 35.75 12.05
N ARG A 188 9.33 35.78 13.38
CA ARG A 188 9.95 36.85 14.17
C ARG A 188 11.45 36.97 13.91
N GLN A 189 12.18 35.86 13.78
CA GLN A 189 13.62 35.87 13.47
C GLN A 189 13.92 36.43 12.07
N ALA A 190 13.05 36.18 11.10
CA ALA A 190 13.13 36.71 9.76
C ALA A 190 12.61 38.17 9.65
N GLY A 191 12.10 38.76 10.73
CA GLY A 191 11.54 40.12 10.73
C GLY A 191 10.18 40.22 10.04
N LEU A 192 9.42 39.13 10.01
CA LEU A 192 8.09 39.04 9.40
C LEU A 192 6.99 39.16 10.45
N ASP A 193 5.87 39.77 10.08
CA ASP A 193 4.62 39.70 10.83
C ASP A 193 3.93 38.34 10.65
N ASP A 194 3.09 37.97 11.62
CA ASP A 194 2.27 36.76 11.53
C ASP A 194 1.35 36.81 10.28
N PRO A 195 1.10 35.66 9.61
CA PRO A 195 0.16 35.61 8.49
C PRO A 195 -1.23 36.16 8.87
N PRO A 196 -1.92 36.88 7.97
CA PRO A 196 -3.24 37.43 8.25
C PRO A 196 -4.27 36.30 8.41
N ALA A 197 -5.33 36.55 9.18
CA ALA A 197 -6.39 35.57 9.40
C ALA A 197 -7.25 35.28 8.14
N SER A 198 -7.24 36.17 7.15
CA SER A 198 -7.93 36.00 5.86
C SER A 198 -7.24 36.80 4.75
N GLY A 199 -7.52 36.44 3.49
CA GLY A 199 -7.04 37.18 2.33
C GLY A 199 -5.53 37.07 2.05
N TRP A 200 -4.85 36.07 2.64
CA TRP A 200 -3.42 35.85 2.43
C TRP A 200 -3.14 35.44 0.99
N THR A 201 -2.12 36.04 0.37
CA THR A 201 -1.80 35.81 -1.04
C THR A 201 -0.58 34.91 -1.25
N TRP A 202 -0.51 34.24 -2.41
CA TRP A 202 0.67 33.47 -2.77
C TRP A 202 1.96 34.30 -2.85
N ASP A 203 1.86 35.59 -3.20
CA ASP A 203 3.03 36.48 -3.25
C ASP A 203 3.57 36.79 -1.85
N GLU A 204 2.68 37.02 -0.88
CA GLU A 204 3.04 37.19 0.54
C GLU A 204 3.60 35.90 1.14
N PHE A 205 2.99 34.75 0.82
CA PHE A 205 3.51 33.43 1.19
C PHE A 205 4.94 33.22 0.69
N LEU A 206 5.21 33.51 -0.59
CA LEU A 206 6.54 33.35 -1.18
C LEU A 206 7.54 34.34 -0.61
N HIS A 207 7.11 35.57 -0.31
CA HIS A 207 7.95 36.55 0.38
C HIS A 207 8.41 36.00 1.74
N ALA A 208 7.47 35.50 2.55
CA ALA A 208 7.80 34.89 3.85
C ALA A 208 8.75 33.70 3.71
N CYS A 209 8.48 32.79 2.76
CA CYS A 209 9.33 31.63 2.48
C CYS A 209 10.77 32.03 2.10
N ARG A 210 10.95 33.06 1.27
CA ARG A 210 12.27 33.55 0.85
C ARG A 210 13.03 34.17 2.01
N GLU A 211 12.39 35.00 2.83
CA GLU A 211 13.05 35.62 3.99
C GLU A 211 13.49 34.56 5.01
N ILE A 212 12.64 33.58 5.30
CA ILE A 212 12.99 32.47 6.20
C ILE A 212 14.10 31.59 5.60
N GLY A 213 14.07 31.33 4.28
CA GLY A 213 15.10 30.55 3.59
C GLY A 213 16.51 31.18 3.62
N LYS A 214 16.62 32.49 3.92
CA LYS A 214 17.92 33.16 4.16
C LYS A 214 18.51 32.83 5.52
N LEU A 215 17.71 32.35 6.48
CA LEU A 215 18.21 31.94 7.79
C LEU A 215 19.08 30.68 7.68
N PRO A 216 20.13 30.54 8.53
CA PRO A 216 21.00 29.37 8.49
C PRO A 216 20.23 28.06 8.69
N ASN A 217 20.41 27.11 7.79
CA ASN A 217 19.82 25.76 7.84
C ASN A 217 18.27 25.71 7.94
N CYS A 218 17.59 26.78 7.53
CA CYS A 218 16.13 26.85 7.50
C CYS A 218 15.58 26.77 6.08
N PHE A 219 14.35 26.28 5.96
CA PHE A 219 13.58 26.28 4.72
C PHE A 219 12.32 27.12 4.89
N GLY A 220 11.90 27.81 3.82
CA GLY A 220 10.70 28.63 3.81
C GLY A 220 9.44 27.82 4.09
N ALA A 221 9.15 26.83 3.26
CA ALA A 221 8.05 25.90 3.51
C ALA A 221 8.33 24.45 3.09
N GLU A 222 7.67 23.51 3.78
CA GLU A 222 7.31 22.21 3.22
C GLU A 222 5.97 22.37 2.47
N PHE A 223 5.93 21.92 1.21
CA PHE A 223 4.72 21.92 0.38
C PHE A 223 4.29 20.50 0.01
N VAL A 224 3.07 20.13 0.40
CA VAL A 224 2.48 18.81 0.12
C VAL A 224 1.93 18.75 -1.31
N THR A 225 2.35 17.73 -2.07
CA THR A 225 1.97 17.54 -3.48
C THR A 225 1.07 16.34 -3.72
N TRP A 226 0.16 16.05 -2.77
CA TRP A 226 -0.91 15.08 -3.00
C TRP A 226 -1.84 15.58 -4.11
N GLU A 227 -2.53 14.66 -4.78
CA GLU A 227 -3.37 14.96 -5.94
C GLU A 227 -4.47 15.96 -5.57
N ALA A 228 -5.08 15.77 -4.40
CA ALA A 228 -6.04 16.69 -3.80
C ALA A 228 -5.44 18.10 -3.57
N MET A 229 -4.19 18.18 -3.11
CA MET A 229 -3.51 19.47 -2.86
C MET A 229 -3.11 20.18 -4.15
N ILE A 230 -2.75 19.41 -5.18
CA ILE A 230 -2.47 19.94 -6.51
C ILE A 230 -3.75 20.53 -7.12
N GLN A 231 -4.87 19.81 -7.04
CA GLN A 231 -6.15 20.32 -7.53
C GLN A 231 -6.57 21.59 -6.78
N LEU A 232 -6.37 21.59 -5.46
CA LEU A 232 -6.61 22.76 -4.62
C LEU A 232 -5.71 23.95 -5.01
N MET A 233 -4.41 23.73 -5.26
CA MET A 233 -3.51 24.78 -5.74
C MET A 233 -4.03 25.42 -7.03
N VAL A 234 -4.49 24.62 -7.99
CA VAL A 234 -5.09 25.10 -9.24
C VAL A 234 -6.34 25.95 -8.96
N TRP A 235 -7.17 25.56 -7.99
CA TRP A 235 -8.36 26.33 -7.60
C TRP A 235 -8.01 27.70 -7.02
N THR A 236 -6.96 27.79 -6.20
CA THR A 236 -6.52 29.06 -5.61
C THR A 236 -5.98 30.07 -6.65
N GLU A 237 -5.60 29.60 -7.84
CA GLU A 237 -5.23 30.44 -8.99
C GLU A 237 -6.46 30.82 -9.87
N GLY A 238 -7.66 30.34 -9.51
CA GLY A 238 -8.90 30.59 -10.23
C GLY A 238 -9.10 29.70 -11.46
N ALA A 239 -8.34 28.61 -11.57
CA ALA A 239 -8.50 27.58 -12.60
C ALA A 239 -9.19 26.33 -12.01
N VAL A 240 -9.68 25.45 -12.88
CA VAL A 240 -10.29 24.18 -12.46
C VAL A 240 -9.72 23.07 -13.34
N LEU A 241 -9.27 22.00 -12.69
CA LEU A 241 -8.62 20.86 -13.35
C LEU A 241 -9.62 19.96 -14.11
N SER A 242 -10.86 19.86 -13.61
CA SER A 242 -11.96 19.06 -14.17
C SER A 242 -13.30 19.63 -13.72
N ASP A 243 -14.38 19.39 -14.48
CA ASP A 243 -15.73 19.69 -13.99
C ASP A 243 -16.20 18.72 -12.89
N ASP A 244 -17.38 19.01 -12.32
CA ASP A 244 -18.07 18.16 -11.35
C ASP A 244 -18.47 16.84 -12.06
N GLY A 245 -17.65 15.80 -11.90
CA GLY A 245 -17.86 14.47 -12.51
C GLY A 245 -16.84 14.07 -13.59
N PHE A 246 -15.79 14.86 -13.82
CA PHE A 246 -14.71 14.55 -14.78
C PHE A 246 -15.22 14.27 -16.21
N ARG A 247 -16.36 14.83 -16.59
CA ARG A 247 -16.97 14.68 -17.93
C ARG A 247 -16.27 15.56 -18.96
N THR A 248 -15.96 16.79 -18.56
CA THR A 248 -15.09 17.72 -19.29
C THR A 248 -13.77 17.88 -18.53
N PHE A 249 -12.68 17.59 -19.24
CA PHE A 249 -11.35 17.50 -18.67
C PHE A 249 -10.37 18.13 -19.64
N ASP A 250 -9.75 19.22 -19.21
CA ASP A 250 -8.70 19.91 -19.97
C ASP A 250 -7.54 20.26 -19.03
N LEU A 251 -6.63 19.32 -18.89
CA LEU A 251 -5.37 19.56 -18.16
C LEU A 251 -4.43 20.51 -18.89
N THR A 252 -4.68 20.77 -20.17
CA THR A 252 -3.85 21.63 -21.01
C THR A 252 -4.33 23.07 -21.03
N ALA A 253 -5.43 23.36 -20.31
CA ALA A 253 -5.95 24.70 -20.16
C ALA A 253 -4.85 25.65 -19.65
N PRO A 254 -4.66 26.84 -20.27
CA PRO A 254 -3.55 27.73 -19.93
C PRO A 254 -3.46 28.10 -18.44
N GLY A 255 -4.60 28.25 -17.77
CA GLY A 255 -4.64 28.53 -16.33
C GLY A 255 -4.15 27.37 -15.46
N VAL A 256 -4.44 26.13 -15.85
CA VAL A 256 -3.97 24.92 -15.14
C VAL A 256 -2.47 24.76 -15.33
N VAL A 257 -1.99 24.88 -16.58
CA VAL A 257 -0.56 24.81 -16.90
C VAL A 257 0.22 25.88 -16.14
N ALA A 258 -0.25 27.14 -16.16
CA ALA A 258 0.40 28.24 -15.47
C ALA A 258 0.46 28.03 -13.95
N ALA A 259 -0.61 27.55 -13.32
CA ALA A 259 -0.64 27.25 -11.89
C ALA A 259 0.40 26.17 -11.50
N LEU A 260 0.51 25.13 -12.32
CA LEU A 260 1.43 24.01 -12.07
C LEU A 260 2.89 24.34 -12.41
N GLU A 261 3.14 25.16 -13.44
CA GLU A 261 4.46 25.74 -13.72
C GLU A 261 4.93 26.67 -12.62
N LYS A 262 4.02 27.50 -12.07
CA LYS A 262 4.29 28.35 -10.92
C LYS A 262 4.70 27.51 -9.71
N LEU A 263 3.91 26.48 -9.36
CA LEU A 263 4.23 25.55 -8.26
C LEU A 263 5.58 24.85 -8.49
N ARG A 264 5.87 24.41 -9.70
CA ARG A 264 7.16 23.79 -10.04
C ARG A 264 8.33 24.77 -9.83
N GLY A 265 8.19 26.01 -10.30
CA GLY A 265 9.22 27.03 -10.15
C GLY A 265 9.62 27.29 -8.69
N TRP A 266 8.69 27.12 -7.76
CA TRP A 266 8.97 27.27 -6.32
C TRP A 266 9.91 26.18 -5.77
N PHE A 267 9.83 24.95 -6.29
CA PHE A 267 10.74 23.86 -5.90
C PHE A 267 12.16 24.01 -6.46
N ASP A 268 12.32 24.78 -7.54
CA ASP A 268 13.63 25.10 -8.11
C ASP A 268 14.31 26.30 -7.40
N GLU A 269 13.58 27.04 -6.54
CA GLU A 269 14.05 28.24 -5.85
C GLU A 269 14.78 27.95 -4.51
N GLY A 270 15.84 27.12 -4.57
CA GLY A 270 16.78 26.93 -3.46
C GLY A 270 16.13 26.46 -2.14
N ARG A 271 16.14 27.32 -1.10
CA ARG A 271 15.55 27.04 0.22
C ARG A 271 14.14 27.60 0.42
N THR A 272 13.51 28.12 -0.64
CA THR A 272 12.16 28.68 -0.58
C THR A 272 11.14 27.58 -0.27
N LEU A 273 11.17 26.49 -1.02
CA LEU A 273 10.46 25.25 -0.70
C LEU A 273 11.44 24.10 -0.48
N MET A 274 11.09 23.22 0.43
CA MET A 274 11.69 21.89 0.52
C MET A 274 11.29 21.06 -0.70
N SER A 275 12.17 20.18 -1.20
CA SER A 275 11.82 19.32 -2.34
C SER A 275 10.62 18.41 -2.04
N ALA A 276 9.77 18.18 -3.04
CA ALA A 276 8.57 17.35 -2.93
C ALA A 276 8.91 15.91 -2.49
N LYS A 277 8.43 15.55 -1.31
CA LYS A 277 8.83 14.32 -0.59
C LYS A 277 8.15 13.05 -1.12
N THR A 278 8.80 11.90 -0.96
CA THR A 278 8.20 10.57 -1.18
C THR A 278 7.71 9.94 0.14
N GLN A 279 6.96 8.83 0.03
CA GLN A 279 6.37 8.08 1.14
C GLN A 279 7.40 7.62 2.20
N LEU A 280 8.70 7.61 1.87
CA LEU A 280 9.81 7.32 2.79
C LEU A 280 9.93 8.33 3.94
N GLU A 281 9.58 9.59 3.69
CA GLU A 281 9.94 10.69 4.58
C GLU A 281 8.86 11.02 5.62
N THR A 282 7.71 10.35 5.52
CA THR A 282 6.63 10.37 6.54
C THR A 282 7.04 9.84 7.91
N SER A 283 8.29 9.44 8.12
CA SER A 283 8.82 9.00 9.42
C SER A 283 9.43 10.11 10.28
N SER A 284 9.62 11.32 9.76
CA SER A 284 9.89 12.51 10.58
C SER A 284 9.36 13.76 9.90
N ASP A 285 8.28 14.33 10.43
CA ASP A 285 7.70 15.58 9.98
C ASP A 285 8.74 16.73 10.13
N PRO A 286 9.18 17.39 9.04
CA PRO A 286 10.21 18.42 9.09
C PRO A 286 9.85 19.61 9.99
N PHE A 287 8.57 19.92 10.11
CA PHE A 287 8.11 21.01 10.96
C PHE A 287 8.48 20.79 12.42
N LEU A 288 8.42 19.54 12.90
CA LEU A 288 8.79 19.17 14.28
C LEU A 288 10.24 19.52 14.65
N ARG A 289 11.12 19.68 13.67
CA ARG A 289 12.54 20.03 13.89
C ARG A 289 12.74 21.53 14.13
N GLY A 290 11.72 22.35 13.87
CA GLY A 290 11.78 23.81 14.07
C GLY A 290 12.61 24.58 13.04
N ASN A 291 13.06 23.94 11.95
CA ASN A 291 13.84 24.59 10.87
C ASN A 291 13.04 24.83 9.58
N VAL A 292 11.71 24.71 9.66
CA VAL A 292 10.80 24.96 8.54
C VAL A 292 9.84 26.08 8.95
N GLY A 293 9.74 27.12 8.12
CA GLY A 293 8.88 28.28 8.38
C GLY A 293 7.40 27.94 8.31
N LEU A 294 7.00 27.20 7.28
CA LEU A 294 5.61 26.87 6.95
C LEU A 294 5.48 25.39 6.57
N ALA A 295 4.44 24.70 7.04
CA ALA A 295 4.19 23.29 6.74
C ALA A 295 2.74 23.10 6.30
N GLY A 296 2.54 22.64 5.06
CA GLY A 296 1.21 22.41 4.51
C GLY A 296 1.20 22.27 2.98
N PRO A 297 0.03 22.35 2.33
CA PRO A 297 -1.27 22.48 2.98
C PRO A 297 -1.61 21.24 3.81
N TYR A 298 -1.97 21.44 5.07
CA TYR A 298 -2.43 20.39 5.99
C TYR A 298 -3.72 20.81 6.68
N GLY A 299 -4.52 19.82 7.07
CA GLY A 299 -5.67 20.01 7.96
C GLY A 299 -5.34 19.70 9.42
N ARG A 300 -6.37 19.59 10.24
CA ARG A 300 -6.27 19.38 11.70
C ARG A 300 -5.67 18.04 12.12
N TRP A 301 -5.56 17.07 11.23
CA TRP A 301 -4.98 15.76 11.53
C TRP A 301 -3.52 15.85 12.02
N LYS A 302 -2.84 16.98 11.83
CA LYS A 302 -1.50 17.26 12.39
C LYS A 302 -1.52 17.82 13.82
N VAL A 303 -2.62 18.42 14.27
CA VAL A 303 -2.73 19.12 15.56
C VAL A 303 -2.29 18.24 16.74
N PRO A 304 -2.74 16.97 16.88
CA PRO A 304 -2.33 16.16 18.03
C PRO A 304 -0.80 15.99 18.13
N VAL A 305 -0.13 15.84 16.99
CA VAL A 305 1.33 15.69 16.92
C VAL A 305 2.02 17.04 17.16
N TYR A 306 1.52 18.13 16.58
CA TYR A 306 2.13 19.46 16.74
C TYR A 306 1.94 20.05 18.14
N ARG A 307 0.90 19.65 18.89
CA ARG A 307 0.74 20.01 20.31
C ARG A 307 1.87 19.48 21.20
N GLU A 308 2.61 18.46 20.74
CA GLU A 308 3.80 17.95 21.44
C GLU A 308 5.02 18.88 21.31
N ILE A 309 5.03 19.80 20.33
CA ILE A 309 6.11 20.79 20.15
C ILE A 309 6.17 21.70 21.37
N LYS A 310 7.34 21.77 22.02
CA LYS A 310 7.63 22.70 23.13
C LYS A 310 8.78 23.66 22.84
N ASP A 311 9.57 23.37 21.80
CA ASP A 311 10.83 24.08 21.54
C ASP A 311 10.63 25.41 20.80
N PHE A 312 9.49 25.61 20.13
CA PHE A 312 9.17 26.85 19.42
C PHE A 312 7.67 27.14 19.42
N ASP A 313 7.34 28.43 19.26
CA ASP A 313 5.96 28.91 19.11
C ASP A 313 5.46 28.71 17.67
N TRP A 314 4.24 28.22 17.51
CA TRP A 314 3.62 27.90 16.22
C TRP A 314 2.10 28.17 16.24
N ASP A 315 1.52 28.42 15.08
CA ASP A 315 0.07 28.55 14.93
C ASP A 315 -0.36 28.18 13.50
N PHE A 316 -1.62 28.43 13.12
CA PHE A 316 -2.19 28.07 11.83
C PHE A 316 -2.62 29.30 11.00
N ALA A 317 -2.30 29.26 9.71
CA ALA A 317 -2.57 30.31 8.74
C ALA A 317 -3.54 29.81 7.65
N PRO A 318 -4.38 30.70 7.08
CA PRO A 318 -5.28 30.34 5.99
C PRO A 318 -4.52 29.84 4.77
N LEU A 319 -5.22 29.14 3.87
CA LEU A 319 -4.65 28.81 2.57
C LEU A 319 -4.47 30.08 1.72
N PRO A 320 -3.27 30.35 1.16
CA PRO A 320 -3.08 31.49 0.29
C PRO A 320 -3.84 31.34 -1.03
N HIS A 321 -4.14 32.47 -1.67
CA HIS A 321 -4.72 32.49 -3.01
C HIS A 321 -4.07 33.52 -3.93
N ALA A 322 -4.34 33.45 -5.23
CA ALA A 322 -3.84 34.43 -6.17
C ALA A 322 -4.48 35.80 -5.92
N ALA A 323 -3.67 36.86 -6.02
CA ALA A 323 -4.15 38.22 -5.83
C ALA A 323 -5.28 38.54 -6.83
N GLY A 324 -6.37 39.11 -6.34
CA GLY A 324 -7.56 39.42 -7.15
C GLY A 324 -8.42 38.20 -7.54
N LYS A 325 -8.10 37.00 -7.04
CA LYS A 325 -8.97 35.81 -7.13
C LYS A 325 -9.68 35.58 -5.79
N PRO A 326 -10.90 35.00 -5.79
CA PRO A 326 -11.55 34.62 -4.55
C PRO A 326 -10.77 33.49 -3.85
N PRO A 327 -10.85 33.39 -2.50
CA PRO A 327 -10.35 32.24 -1.78
C PRO A 327 -11.01 30.94 -2.28
N ALA A 328 -10.25 29.85 -2.26
CA ALA A 328 -10.77 28.52 -2.56
C ALA A 328 -10.17 27.53 -1.54
N ASN A 329 -10.98 26.59 -1.06
CA ASN A 329 -10.51 25.53 -0.17
C ASN A 329 -11.14 24.19 -0.54
N ALA A 330 -10.69 23.13 0.10
CA ALA A 330 -11.20 21.78 -0.05
C ALA A 330 -11.65 21.22 1.29
N ILE A 331 -12.61 20.30 1.24
CA ILE A 331 -13.08 19.57 2.42
C ILE A 331 -12.46 18.17 2.42
N PHE A 332 -11.65 17.90 3.42
CA PHE A 332 -11.11 16.57 3.70
C PHE A 332 -11.93 15.94 4.82
N THR A 333 -12.56 14.81 4.54
CA THR A 333 -13.52 14.20 5.46
C THR A 333 -13.64 12.69 5.27
N THR A 334 -14.22 12.04 6.27
CA THR A 334 -14.59 10.63 6.24
C THR A 334 -16.00 10.51 6.78
N ALA A 335 -16.81 9.65 6.19
CA ALA A 335 -18.17 9.40 6.67
C ALA A 335 -18.30 8.10 7.45
N TRP A 336 -19.30 8.06 8.31
CA TRP A 336 -19.99 6.84 8.68
C TRP A 336 -20.93 6.45 7.54
N ALA A 337 -20.71 5.27 6.96
CA ALA A 337 -21.52 4.71 5.89
C ALA A 337 -22.04 3.31 6.25
N MET A 338 -23.11 2.89 5.57
CA MET A 338 -23.67 1.53 5.68
C MET A 338 -23.53 0.79 4.36
N SER A 339 -23.38 -0.53 4.45
CA SER A 339 -23.36 -1.40 3.27
C SER A 339 -24.78 -1.58 2.75
N SER A 340 -24.97 -1.44 1.43
CA SER A 340 -26.25 -1.75 0.78
C SER A 340 -26.63 -3.24 0.90
N GLN A 341 -25.63 -4.10 1.10
CA GLN A 341 -25.76 -5.57 1.19
C GLN A 341 -25.93 -6.07 2.63
N GLY A 342 -25.92 -5.20 3.63
CA GLY A 342 -26.06 -5.60 5.04
C GLY A 342 -27.52 -5.83 5.45
N ASP A 343 -27.75 -6.82 6.32
CA ASP A 343 -29.11 -7.16 6.80
C ASP A 343 -29.51 -6.36 8.05
N LYS A 344 -28.55 -5.78 8.80
CA LYS A 344 -28.78 -5.14 10.11
C LYS A 344 -28.92 -3.62 10.02
N LYS A 345 -29.64 -3.15 9.00
CA LYS A 345 -29.72 -1.72 8.64
C LYS A 345 -30.24 -0.82 9.76
N GLU A 346 -31.27 -1.24 10.49
CA GLU A 346 -31.85 -0.43 11.59
C GLU A 346 -30.89 -0.25 12.77
N ALA A 347 -30.18 -1.31 13.17
CA ALA A 347 -29.20 -1.22 14.24
C ALA A 347 -27.97 -0.41 13.82
N ALA A 348 -27.54 -0.55 12.56
CA ALA A 348 -26.49 0.25 11.96
C ALA A 348 -26.86 1.75 11.91
N TRP A 349 -28.08 2.06 11.45
CA TRP A 349 -28.61 3.43 11.44
C TRP A 349 -28.69 4.02 12.84
N THR A 350 -29.17 3.26 13.82
CA THR A 350 -29.24 3.70 15.23
C THR A 350 -27.87 4.12 15.75
N PHE A 351 -26.82 3.37 15.39
CA PHE A 351 -25.44 3.75 15.70
C PHE A 351 -25.01 5.02 14.96
N ILE A 352 -25.21 5.12 13.65
CA ILE A 352 -24.85 6.31 12.84
C ILE A 352 -25.54 7.58 13.37
N ARG A 353 -26.83 7.49 13.71
CA ARG A 353 -27.61 8.58 14.30
C ARG A 353 -27.01 9.04 15.62
N PHE A 354 -26.63 8.11 16.50
CA PHE A 354 -26.02 8.44 17.79
C PHE A 354 -24.66 9.14 17.62
N VAL A 355 -23.77 8.59 16.78
CA VAL A 355 -22.40 9.14 16.61
C VAL A 355 -22.38 10.46 15.85
N SER A 356 -23.36 10.69 14.99
CA SER A 356 -23.52 11.95 14.25
C SER A 356 -24.31 13.00 15.05
N GLY A 357 -24.91 12.61 16.17
CA GLY A 357 -25.57 13.51 17.11
C GLY A 357 -24.58 14.29 17.98
N GLU A 358 -25.12 15.20 18.78
CA GLU A 358 -24.34 16.14 19.61
C GLU A 358 -23.36 15.44 20.56
N VAL A 359 -23.76 14.34 21.20
CA VAL A 359 -22.89 13.57 22.12
C VAL A 359 -21.71 12.97 21.37
N GLY A 360 -21.95 12.32 20.23
CA GLY A 360 -20.90 11.72 19.41
C GLY A 360 -19.92 12.76 18.86
N GLN A 361 -20.44 13.84 18.30
CA GLN A 361 -19.65 14.96 17.78
C GLN A 361 -18.84 15.66 18.87
N THR A 362 -19.39 15.83 20.08
CA THR A 362 -18.65 16.39 21.21
C THR A 362 -17.49 15.49 21.62
N LEU A 363 -17.68 14.17 21.67
CA LEU A 363 -16.59 13.23 22.00
C LEU A 363 -15.46 13.25 20.95
N ILE A 364 -15.78 13.45 19.67
CA ILE A 364 -14.78 13.58 18.60
C ILE A 364 -13.99 14.90 18.76
N SER A 365 -14.68 16.00 19.07
CA SER A 365 -14.08 17.34 19.20
C SER A 365 -12.94 17.44 20.22
N GLN A 366 -13.03 16.66 21.32
CA GLN A 366 -12.13 16.72 22.48
C GLN A 366 -10.65 16.43 22.16
N THR A 367 -10.35 15.85 21.00
CA THR A 367 -8.96 15.52 20.63
C THR A 367 -8.29 16.57 19.76
N GLY A 368 -9.06 17.53 19.23
CA GLY A 368 -8.58 18.50 18.27
C GLY A 368 -8.19 17.93 16.90
N LEU A 369 -8.37 16.61 16.68
CA LEU A 369 -7.96 15.90 15.46
C LEU A 369 -8.64 16.43 14.18
N ALA A 370 -9.89 16.85 14.31
CA ALA A 370 -10.71 17.34 13.19
C ALA A 370 -11.85 18.23 13.70
N ILE A 371 -12.52 18.91 12.77
CA ILE A 371 -13.66 19.79 13.03
C ILE A 371 -14.93 18.93 13.13
N PRO A 372 -15.74 19.08 14.18
CA PRO A 372 -17.07 18.46 14.26
C PRO A 372 -17.95 18.91 13.11
N THR A 373 -18.71 17.99 12.52
CA THR A 373 -19.55 18.27 11.34
C THR A 373 -20.82 19.02 11.70
N MET A 374 -21.26 18.92 12.96
CA MET A 374 -22.41 19.63 13.48
C MET A 374 -22.02 21.06 13.89
N ILE A 375 -22.69 22.05 13.27
CA ILE A 375 -22.33 23.48 13.36
C ILE A 375 -22.25 23.94 14.82
N ARG A 376 -23.29 23.67 15.62
CA ARG A 376 -23.33 24.02 17.05
C ARG A 376 -22.18 23.44 17.88
N VAL A 377 -21.66 22.26 17.52
CA VAL A 377 -20.55 21.63 18.26
C VAL A 377 -19.22 22.27 17.83
N ALA A 378 -19.06 22.54 16.53
CA ALA A 378 -17.90 23.26 15.99
C ALA A 378 -17.78 24.70 16.54
N GLU A 379 -18.91 25.34 16.86
CA GLU A 379 -18.94 26.67 17.48
C GLU A 379 -18.82 26.64 19.02
N SER A 380 -18.88 25.45 19.63
CA SER A 380 -18.85 25.31 21.08
C SER A 380 -17.42 25.39 21.67
N PRO A 381 -17.27 25.66 22.98
CA PRO A 381 -15.99 25.56 23.68
C PRO A 381 -15.38 24.16 23.67
N ALA A 382 -16.15 23.12 23.32
CA ALA A 382 -15.62 21.76 23.17
C ALA A 382 -14.64 21.65 21.98
N PHE A 383 -14.83 22.49 20.95
CA PHE A 383 -13.91 22.60 19.83
C PHE A 383 -12.98 23.81 19.97
N LYS A 384 -13.52 25.02 20.21
CA LYS A 384 -12.77 26.29 20.32
C LYS A 384 -12.08 26.47 21.68
N GLY A 385 -11.41 25.42 22.14
CA GLY A 385 -10.71 25.41 23.43
C GLY A 385 -9.47 26.31 23.44
N PRO A 386 -8.82 26.51 24.60
CA PRO A 386 -7.61 27.33 24.72
C PRO A 386 -6.34 26.64 24.19
N GLU A 387 -6.44 25.42 23.66
CA GLU A 387 -5.30 24.65 23.16
C GLU A 387 -4.94 25.08 21.73
N LYS A 388 -3.64 25.06 21.37
CA LYS A 388 -3.21 25.37 20.01
C LYS A 388 -3.88 24.49 18.93
N PRO A 389 -4.07 24.97 17.69
CA PRO A 389 -3.75 26.33 17.24
C PRO A 389 -4.64 27.39 17.91
N GLU A 390 -4.09 28.58 18.15
CA GLU A 390 -4.85 29.68 18.75
C GLU A 390 -5.92 30.19 17.78
N ASN A 391 -5.65 30.04 16.47
CA ASN A 391 -6.48 30.54 15.39
C ASN A 391 -7.41 29.48 14.79
N ASP A 392 -8.22 28.83 15.63
CA ASP A 392 -9.17 27.80 15.19
C ASP A 392 -10.24 28.34 14.22
N ASP A 393 -10.56 29.62 14.30
CA ASP A 393 -11.56 30.28 13.45
C ASP A 393 -11.18 30.29 11.96
N VAL A 394 -9.87 30.23 11.62
CA VAL A 394 -9.40 30.15 10.23
C VAL A 394 -9.95 28.90 9.53
N TYR A 395 -10.04 27.78 10.25
CA TYR A 395 -10.59 26.55 9.69
C TYR A 395 -12.07 26.70 9.34
N LEU A 396 -12.84 27.34 10.24
CA LEU A 396 -14.28 27.53 10.10
C LEU A 396 -14.60 28.58 9.02
N ALA A 397 -13.84 29.67 8.97
CA ALA A 397 -13.98 30.69 7.92
C ALA A 397 -13.75 30.09 6.52
N ALA A 398 -12.82 29.15 6.39
CA ALA A 398 -12.55 28.50 5.11
C ALA A 398 -13.71 27.62 4.60
N VAL A 399 -14.66 27.20 5.45
CA VAL A 399 -15.76 26.30 5.04
C VAL A 399 -16.66 26.94 3.99
N GLU A 400 -16.88 28.25 4.07
CA GLU A 400 -17.72 29.01 3.14
C GLU A 400 -17.21 28.87 1.69
N HIS A 401 -15.90 28.78 1.51
CA HIS A 401 -15.23 28.66 0.22
C HIS A 401 -14.65 27.26 -0.03
N ALA A 402 -14.92 26.31 0.87
CA ALA A 402 -14.47 24.94 0.75
C ALA A 402 -15.48 24.11 -0.03
N ARG A 403 -15.01 23.32 -0.99
CA ARG A 403 -15.85 22.43 -1.79
C ARG A 403 -15.37 20.97 -1.73
N PRO A 404 -16.25 19.99 -2.04
CA PRO A 404 -15.84 18.61 -2.21
C PRO A 404 -14.77 18.48 -3.30
N ILE A 405 -13.79 17.61 -3.06
CA ILE A 405 -12.85 17.15 -4.09
C ILE A 405 -13.47 15.92 -4.76
N GLY A 406 -13.88 16.08 -6.01
CA GLY A 406 -14.37 14.99 -6.83
C GLY A 406 -13.25 14.06 -7.29
N TRP A 407 -13.59 12.79 -7.49
CA TRP A 407 -12.75 11.80 -8.16
C TRP A 407 -13.57 10.97 -9.15
N PRO A 408 -12.97 10.50 -10.25
CA PRO A 408 -13.64 9.61 -11.20
C PRO A 408 -14.02 8.28 -10.53
N ALA A 409 -15.14 7.70 -10.94
CA ALA A 409 -15.55 6.37 -10.49
C ALA A 409 -14.51 5.30 -10.89
N ASP A 410 -13.87 5.45 -12.05
CA ASP A 410 -12.72 4.63 -12.44
C ASP A 410 -11.41 5.19 -11.86
N GLN A 411 -10.79 4.41 -10.97
CA GLN A 411 -9.58 4.78 -10.23
C GLN A 411 -8.30 4.78 -11.09
N ARG A 412 -8.34 4.25 -12.32
CA ARG A 412 -7.15 4.22 -13.21
C ARG A 412 -6.70 5.61 -13.59
N MET A 413 -7.63 6.54 -13.78
CA MET A 413 -7.30 7.92 -14.10
C MET A 413 -6.57 8.60 -12.95
N LEU A 414 -7.10 8.49 -11.73
CA LEU A 414 -6.46 9.02 -10.53
C LEU A 414 -5.04 8.48 -10.38
N HIS A 415 -4.88 7.19 -10.67
CA HIS A 415 -3.59 6.54 -10.68
C HIS A 415 -2.61 7.15 -11.69
N GLN A 416 -3.02 7.34 -12.94
CA GLN A 416 -2.17 7.93 -13.97
C GLN A 416 -1.85 9.40 -13.68
N LEU A 417 -2.84 10.17 -13.22
CA LEU A 417 -2.63 11.56 -12.80
C LEU A 417 -1.55 11.62 -11.71
N ARG A 418 -1.67 10.80 -10.65
CA ARG A 418 -0.65 10.68 -9.60
C ARG A 418 0.73 10.41 -10.18
N VAL A 419 0.87 9.35 -10.98
CA VAL A 419 2.17 8.94 -11.54
C VAL A 419 2.81 10.08 -12.33
N ARG A 420 2.05 10.78 -13.16
CA ARG A 420 2.54 11.90 -13.97
C ARG A 420 2.87 13.12 -13.11
N MET A 421 2.09 13.41 -12.08
CA MET A 421 2.42 14.46 -11.11
C MET A 421 3.71 14.15 -10.36
N GLU A 422 3.98 12.88 -10.01
CA GLU A 422 5.25 12.48 -9.41
C GLU A 422 6.44 12.63 -10.36
N GLU A 423 6.28 12.29 -11.64
CA GLU A 423 7.33 12.53 -12.66
C GLU A 423 7.66 14.03 -12.81
N VAL A 424 6.66 14.90 -12.70
CA VAL A 424 6.81 16.36 -12.83
C VAL A 424 7.40 16.98 -11.56
N PHE A 425 6.84 16.68 -10.39
CA PHE A 425 7.16 17.39 -9.13
C PHE A 425 8.20 16.68 -8.26
N LYS A 426 8.26 15.35 -8.27
CA LYS A 426 9.18 14.57 -7.41
C LYS A 426 10.45 14.17 -8.14
N ILE A 427 10.34 13.75 -9.40
CA ILE A 427 11.48 13.34 -10.23
C ILE A 427 12.03 14.53 -11.03
N GLY A 428 11.14 15.32 -11.64
CA GLY A 428 11.51 16.40 -12.55
C GLY A 428 11.99 15.91 -13.93
N SER A 429 11.69 14.65 -14.30
CA SER A 429 12.11 14.05 -15.57
C SER A 429 11.28 14.51 -16.78
N ARG A 430 10.17 15.22 -16.55
CA ARG A 430 9.27 15.74 -17.59
C ARG A 430 8.91 17.21 -17.35
N SER A 431 8.56 17.93 -18.41
CA SER A 431 7.95 19.27 -18.30
C SER A 431 6.52 19.16 -17.77
N VAL A 432 5.99 20.24 -17.17
CA VAL A 432 4.59 20.30 -16.71
C VAL A 432 3.65 20.07 -17.91
N GLN A 433 3.90 20.78 -19.01
CA GLN A 433 3.11 20.71 -20.23
C GLN A 433 3.07 19.30 -20.83
N ASP A 434 4.23 18.63 -20.95
CA ASP A 434 4.29 17.27 -21.51
C ASP A 434 3.59 16.25 -20.62
N GLY A 435 3.74 16.38 -19.30
CA GLY A 435 3.09 15.52 -18.32
C GLY A 435 1.57 15.63 -18.40
N LEU A 436 1.04 16.85 -18.41
CA LEU A 436 -0.39 17.12 -18.51
C LEU A 436 -0.97 16.69 -19.87
N ALA A 437 -0.27 16.98 -20.97
CA ALA A 437 -0.68 16.56 -22.30
C ALA A 437 -0.68 15.02 -22.43
N GLN A 438 0.20 14.32 -21.74
CA GLN A 438 0.17 12.86 -21.70
C GLN A 438 -1.03 12.33 -20.92
N VAL A 439 -1.31 12.84 -19.72
CA VAL A 439 -2.52 12.44 -18.97
C VAL A 439 -3.78 12.71 -19.81
N GLN A 440 -3.84 13.85 -20.51
CA GLN A 440 -4.95 14.17 -21.40
C GLN A 440 -5.10 13.14 -22.52
N ARG A 441 -4.00 12.75 -23.19
CA ARG A 441 -4.03 11.71 -24.22
C ARG A 441 -4.43 10.35 -23.67
N GLU A 442 -3.87 9.96 -22.53
CA GLU A 442 -4.19 8.70 -21.84
C GLU A 442 -5.67 8.67 -21.45
N TRP A 443 -6.24 9.80 -21.03
CA TRP A 443 -7.66 9.97 -20.72
C TRP A 443 -8.55 9.86 -21.96
N GLU A 444 -8.22 10.59 -23.02
CA GLU A 444 -8.96 10.50 -24.29
C GLU A 444 -8.89 9.10 -24.88
N ASP A 445 -7.73 8.45 -24.81
CA ASP A 445 -7.55 7.07 -25.20
C ASP A 445 -8.35 6.13 -24.33
N PHE A 446 -8.33 6.31 -23.01
CA PHE A 446 -9.14 5.52 -22.08
C PHE A 446 -10.63 5.63 -22.40
N ARG A 447 -11.13 6.84 -22.65
CA ARG A 447 -12.54 7.07 -23.06
C ARG A 447 -12.86 6.58 -24.48
N ARG A 448 -11.88 6.56 -25.39
CA ARG A 448 -12.02 6.05 -26.77
C ARG A 448 -11.90 4.53 -26.86
N ARG A 449 -11.10 3.89 -25.99
CA ARG A 449 -10.89 2.43 -25.92
C ARG A 449 -12.10 1.83 -25.21
N ASP A 450 -13.18 1.79 -25.97
CA ASP A 450 -14.55 1.37 -25.67
C ASP A 450 -14.70 -0.12 -25.31
N MET A 451 -13.71 -0.77 -24.68
CA MET A 451 -13.89 -2.10 -24.05
C MET A 451 -14.80 -2.02 -22.81
N LEU A 452 -15.21 -0.82 -22.40
CA LEU A 452 -16.12 -0.55 -21.28
C LEU A 452 -17.59 -0.36 -21.71
N ARG A 453 -17.89 -0.40 -23.02
CA ARG A 453 -19.25 -0.26 -23.57
C ARG A 453 -19.84 -1.54 -24.17
N GLU A 454 -19.09 -2.63 -24.24
CA GLU A 454 -19.68 -3.91 -24.57
C GLU A 454 -20.37 -4.48 -23.32
N ASP A 455 -21.68 -4.71 -23.43
CA ASP A 455 -22.40 -5.57 -22.51
C ASP A 455 -21.86 -7.00 -22.68
N TYR A 456 -20.78 -7.30 -21.97
CA TYR A 456 -20.22 -8.64 -21.95
C TYR A 456 -21.24 -9.62 -21.39
N ALA A 457 -21.33 -10.80 -22.01
CA ALA A 457 -22.20 -11.84 -21.50
C ALA A 457 -21.77 -12.26 -20.09
N PRO A 458 -22.71 -12.60 -19.19
CA PRO A 458 -22.38 -13.17 -17.90
C PRO A 458 -21.51 -14.42 -18.06
N MET A 459 -20.56 -14.58 -17.14
CA MET A 459 -19.64 -15.70 -17.17
C MET A 459 -20.41 -17.04 -17.09
N PRO A 460 -20.12 -18.01 -17.99
CA PRO A 460 -20.91 -19.24 -18.10
C PRO A 460 -20.53 -20.25 -17.00
N TRP A 461 -20.84 -19.93 -15.75
CA TRP A 461 -20.48 -20.73 -14.56
C TRP A 461 -21.05 -22.15 -14.58
N ARG A 462 -22.26 -22.34 -15.12
CA ARG A 462 -22.91 -23.67 -15.21
C ARG A 462 -22.14 -24.65 -16.09
N PRO A 463 -21.90 -24.38 -17.39
CA PRO A 463 -21.13 -25.30 -18.21
C PRO A 463 -19.69 -25.48 -17.71
N ILE A 464 -19.08 -24.45 -17.11
CA ILE A 464 -17.74 -24.57 -16.52
C ILE A 464 -17.73 -25.54 -15.33
N THR A 465 -18.69 -25.41 -14.41
CA THR A 465 -18.81 -26.33 -13.26
C THR A 465 -19.11 -27.76 -13.71
N TYR A 466 -19.94 -27.96 -14.74
CA TYR A 466 -20.16 -29.28 -15.34
C TYR A 466 -18.89 -29.84 -15.99
N TRP A 467 -18.11 -29.01 -16.68
CA TRP A 467 -16.83 -29.42 -17.25
C TRP A 467 -15.83 -29.85 -16.17
N ILE A 468 -15.68 -29.05 -15.11
CA ILE A 468 -14.81 -29.38 -13.98
C ILE A 468 -15.27 -30.67 -13.30
N ALA A 469 -16.57 -30.81 -13.04
CA ALA A 469 -17.14 -32.03 -12.46
C ALA A 469 -16.90 -33.26 -13.35
N GLY A 470 -17.03 -33.10 -14.68
CA GLY A 470 -16.73 -34.13 -15.66
C GLY A 470 -15.26 -34.57 -15.64
N VAL A 471 -14.33 -33.61 -15.62
CA VAL A 471 -12.88 -33.90 -15.50
C VAL A 471 -12.58 -34.61 -14.19
N VAL A 472 -13.12 -34.13 -13.06
CA VAL A 472 -12.96 -34.77 -11.75
C VAL A 472 -13.50 -36.20 -11.78
N ALA A 473 -14.70 -36.42 -12.34
CA ALA A 473 -15.29 -37.76 -12.46
C ALA A 473 -14.44 -38.70 -13.31
N ILE A 474 -13.87 -38.22 -14.43
CA ILE A 474 -12.96 -39.00 -15.28
C ILE A 474 -11.69 -39.37 -14.52
N VAL A 475 -11.04 -38.39 -13.87
CA VAL A 475 -9.80 -38.63 -13.11
C VAL A 475 -10.06 -39.59 -11.95
N SER A 476 -11.12 -39.37 -11.17
CA SER A 476 -11.55 -40.28 -10.10
C SER A 476 -11.86 -41.68 -10.63
N GLY A 477 -12.51 -41.78 -11.80
CA GLY A 477 -12.77 -43.05 -12.48
C GLY A 477 -11.49 -43.78 -12.89
N VAL A 478 -10.51 -43.08 -13.47
CA VAL A 478 -9.19 -43.64 -13.83
C VAL A 478 -8.45 -44.13 -12.59
N ILE A 479 -8.44 -43.35 -11.51
CA ILE A 479 -7.85 -43.72 -10.23
C ILE A 479 -8.54 -44.97 -9.67
N ALA A 480 -9.88 -44.99 -9.65
CA ALA A 480 -10.66 -46.12 -9.16
C ALA A 480 -10.44 -47.39 -9.98
N VAL A 481 -10.36 -47.29 -11.31
CA VAL A 481 -10.08 -48.42 -12.20
C VAL A 481 -8.65 -48.93 -12.01
N ARG A 482 -7.66 -48.05 -11.86
CA ARG A 482 -6.28 -48.44 -11.53
C ARG A 482 -6.20 -49.14 -10.19
N TRP A 483 -6.86 -48.60 -9.17
CA TRP A 483 -6.95 -49.19 -7.85
C TRP A 483 -7.67 -50.55 -7.89
N TRP A 484 -8.73 -50.68 -8.68
CA TRP A 484 -9.47 -51.93 -8.81
C TRP A 484 -8.67 -53.03 -9.54
N ARG A 485 -7.94 -52.65 -10.60
CA ARG A 485 -7.07 -53.58 -11.36
C ARG A 485 -5.81 -53.99 -10.59
N GLY A 486 -5.36 -53.19 -9.64
CA GLY A 486 -4.18 -53.43 -8.82
C GLY A 486 -4.47 -53.66 -7.33
N ARG A 487 -5.67 -54.18 -6.98
CA ARG A 487 -6.15 -54.28 -5.60
C ARG A 487 -5.06 -54.81 -4.65
N PRO A 488 -4.55 -53.97 -3.73
CA PRO A 488 -3.57 -54.42 -2.76
C PRO A 488 -4.19 -55.48 -1.84
N GLY A 489 -3.38 -56.38 -1.29
CA GLY A 489 -3.83 -57.26 -0.22
C GLY A 489 -4.43 -56.45 0.95
N ARG A 490 -5.28 -57.06 1.78
CA ARG A 490 -5.98 -56.39 2.91
C ARG A 490 -5.06 -55.54 3.80
N MET A 491 -3.80 -55.93 3.97
CA MET A 491 -2.81 -55.19 4.76
C MET A 491 -2.31 -53.94 4.03
N ALA A 492 -1.89 -54.07 2.77
CA ALA A 492 -1.46 -52.94 1.95
C ALA A 492 -2.59 -51.91 1.73
N ALA A 493 -3.85 -52.35 1.61
CA ALA A 493 -4.98 -51.44 1.55
C ALA A 493 -5.20 -50.66 2.86
N ARG A 494 -4.95 -51.28 4.02
CA ARG A 494 -4.99 -50.59 5.33
C ARG A 494 -3.85 -49.59 5.47
N GLU A 495 -2.65 -49.95 5.02
CA GLU A 495 -1.49 -49.05 5.03
C GLU A 495 -1.70 -47.84 4.11
N GLU A 496 -2.26 -48.05 2.92
CA GLU A 496 -2.55 -46.98 1.96
C GLU A 496 -3.64 -46.02 2.47
N VAL A 497 -4.71 -46.55 3.09
CA VAL A 497 -5.74 -45.74 3.76
C VAL A 497 -5.15 -44.97 4.93
N ALA A 498 -4.28 -45.59 5.75
CA ALA A 498 -3.61 -44.91 6.84
C ALA A 498 -2.70 -43.78 6.33
N GLY A 499 -1.94 -44.02 5.26
CA GLY A 499 -1.12 -42.99 4.60
C GLY A 499 -1.96 -41.83 4.06
N LEU A 500 -3.07 -42.14 3.36
CA LEU A 500 -3.99 -41.11 2.86
C LEU A 500 -4.63 -40.31 4.00
N LEU A 501 -5.04 -40.96 5.10
CA LEU A 501 -5.57 -40.26 6.27
C LEU A 501 -4.52 -39.35 6.92
N MET A 502 -3.27 -39.79 7.02
CA MET A 502 -2.17 -38.97 7.56
C MET A 502 -1.86 -37.75 6.68
N VAL A 503 -1.93 -37.90 5.35
CA VAL A 503 -1.67 -36.81 4.40
C VAL A 503 -2.92 -35.95 4.13
N SER A 504 -4.12 -36.45 4.46
CA SER A 504 -5.40 -35.79 4.15
C SER A 504 -5.53 -34.34 4.64
N PRO A 505 -5.03 -33.93 5.84
CA PRO A 505 -5.12 -32.52 6.23
C PRO A 505 -4.32 -31.60 5.31
N TRP A 506 -3.14 -32.05 4.86
CA TRP A 506 -2.32 -31.30 3.89
C TRP A 506 -2.97 -31.29 2.52
N LEU A 507 -3.50 -32.42 2.04
CA LEU A 507 -4.18 -32.50 0.74
C LEU A 507 -5.43 -31.62 0.70
N ILE A 508 -6.26 -31.66 1.76
CA ILE A 508 -7.46 -30.81 1.87
C ILE A 508 -7.05 -29.35 1.88
N GLY A 509 -6.05 -28.98 2.67
CA GLY A 509 -5.50 -27.63 2.69
C GLY A 509 -4.98 -27.19 1.31
N PHE A 510 -4.18 -28.02 0.65
CA PHE A 510 -3.65 -27.75 -0.69
C PHE A 510 -4.76 -27.59 -1.73
N VAL A 511 -5.74 -28.49 -1.76
CA VAL A 511 -6.83 -28.43 -2.74
C VAL A 511 -7.69 -27.18 -2.53
N LEU A 512 -8.11 -26.90 -1.29
CA LEU A 512 -9.02 -25.81 -0.99
C LEU A 512 -8.35 -24.44 -0.98
N LEU A 513 -7.12 -24.35 -0.47
CA LEU A 513 -6.44 -23.06 -0.22
C LEU A 513 -5.37 -22.73 -1.27
N THR A 514 -4.93 -23.69 -2.09
CA THR A 514 -3.90 -23.46 -3.12
C THR A 514 -4.41 -23.77 -4.52
N ALA A 515 -4.80 -25.02 -4.79
CA ALA A 515 -5.17 -25.44 -6.14
C ALA A 515 -6.48 -24.78 -6.61
N PHE A 516 -7.49 -24.72 -5.75
CA PHE A 516 -8.76 -24.08 -6.08
C PHE A 516 -8.60 -22.58 -6.42
N PRO A 517 -7.95 -21.73 -5.60
CA PRO A 517 -7.74 -20.34 -5.95
C PRO A 517 -6.91 -20.14 -7.23
N VAL A 518 -5.94 -21.01 -7.52
CA VAL A 518 -5.15 -20.96 -8.77
C VAL A 518 -6.03 -21.28 -9.98
N VAL A 519 -6.87 -22.31 -9.91
CA VAL A 519 -7.80 -22.62 -11.01
C VAL A 519 -8.83 -21.51 -11.17
N LEU A 520 -9.35 -20.97 -10.07
CA LEU A 520 -10.28 -19.85 -10.10
C LEU A 520 -9.64 -18.61 -10.73
N SER A 521 -8.38 -18.27 -10.39
CA SER A 521 -7.70 -17.13 -11.02
C SER A 521 -7.51 -17.34 -12.53
N LEU A 522 -7.29 -18.58 -13.00
CA LEU A 522 -7.26 -18.87 -14.44
C LEU A 522 -8.60 -18.56 -15.11
N LEU A 523 -9.71 -18.98 -14.49
CA LEU A 523 -11.04 -18.66 -15.00
C LEU A 523 -11.33 -17.16 -14.94
N LEU A 524 -10.85 -16.48 -13.90
CA LEU A 524 -11.02 -15.04 -13.75
C LEU A 524 -10.17 -14.24 -14.76
N SER A 525 -9.04 -14.78 -15.24
CA SER A 525 -8.18 -14.13 -16.22
C SER A 525 -8.88 -13.82 -17.55
N VAL A 526 -9.98 -14.52 -17.85
CA VAL A 526 -10.83 -14.33 -19.04
C VAL A 526 -12.17 -13.65 -18.69
N SER A 527 -12.24 -13.02 -17.52
CA SER A 527 -13.43 -12.33 -17.03
C SER A 527 -13.14 -10.88 -16.69
N ARG A 528 -14.18 -10.04 -16.72
CA ARG A 528 -14.21 -8.73 -16.08
C ARG A 528 -14.94 -8.91 -14.75
N TRP A 529 -14.17 -8.83 -13.67
CA TRP A 529 -14.67 -8.96 -12.32
C TRP A 529 -13.87 -8.08 -11.39
N SER A 530 -14.58 -7.35 -10.53
CA SER A 530 -13.95 -6.36 -9.65
C SER A 530 -13.58 -6.90 -8.27
N GLY A 531 -14.02 -8.11 -7.93
CA GLY A 531 -13.89 -8.64 -6.57
C GLY A 531 -14.93 -8.13 -5.59
N LEU A 532 -15.66 -7.05 -5.91
CA LEU A 532 -16.59 -6.37 -4.99
C LEU A 532 -18.05 -6.77 -5.17
N VAL A 533 -18.36 -7.38 -6.31
CA VAL A 533 -19.68 -7.93 -6.61
C VAL A 533 -19.62 -9.46 -6.53
N PRO A 534 -20.74 -10.15 -6.23
CA PRO A 534 -20.78 -11.61 -6.20
C PRO A 534 -20.20 -12.22 -7.48
N LEU A 535 -19.49 -13.35 -7.34
CA LEU A 535 -18.83 -14.05 -8.45
C LEU A 535 -19.78 -14.36 -9.62
N GLY A 536 -21.07 -14.59 -9.33
CA GLY A 536 -22.11 -14.82 -10.34
C GLY A 536 -22.37 -13.63 -11.28
N ARG A 537 -21.93 -12.42 -10.93
CA ARG A 537 -22.00 -11.21 -11.75
C ARG A 537 -20.70 -10.92 -12.52
N ALA A 538 -19.72 -11.83 -12.51
CA ALA A 538 -18.56 -11.71 -13.37
C ALA A 538 -18.98 -11.78 -14.85
N GLU A 539 -18.36 -10.96 -15.68
CA GLU A 539 -18.61 -10.86 -17.11
C GLU A 539 -17.52 -11.61 -17.89
N TYR A 540 -17.85 -12.25 -19.01
CA TYR A 540 -16.89 -12.98 -19.84
C TYR A 540 -16.30 -12.07 -20.93
N VAL A 541 -14.99 -11.86 -20.88
CA VAL A 541 -14.25 -10.98 -21.82
C VAL A 541 -13.28 -11.74 -22.74
N GLY A 542 -13.29 -13.07 -22.69
CA GLY A 542 -12.40 -13.88 -23.52
C GLY A 542 -10.92 -13.56 -23.31
N TRP A 543 -10.24 -13.09 -24.36
CA TRP A 543 -8.80 -12.78 -24.34
C TRP A 543 -8.48 -11.29 -24.16
N ASP A 544 -9.48 -10.43 -23.96
CA ASP A 544 -9.29 -8.98 -23.97
C ASP A 544 -8.35 -8.50 -22.87
N ASN A 545 -8.42 -9.11 -21.68
CA ASN A 545 -7.45 -8.85 -20.60
C ASN A 545 -5.99 -9.08 -21.04
N PHE A 546 -5.73 -10.05 -21.94
CA PHE A 546 -4.39 -10.32 -22.45
C PHE A 546 -4.01 -9.38 -23.59
N VAL A 547 -4.97 -8.99 -24.44
CA VAL A 547 -4.76 -8.01 -25.51
C VAL A 547 -4.42 -6.64 -24.92
N GLN A 548 -5.11 -6.24 -23.85
CA GLN A 548 -4.88 -4.99 -23.14
C GLN A 548 -3.42 -4.83 -22.66
N LEU A 549 -2.76 -5.92 -22.26
CA LEU A 549 -1.36 -5.92 -21.81
C LEU A 549 -0.40 -5.36 -22.85
N PHE A 550 -0.68 -5.56 -24.15
CA PHE A 550 0.19 -5.06 -25.22
C PHE A 550 0.13 -3.54 -25.42
N TYR A 551 -0.91 -2.89 -24.88
CA TYR A 551 -1.15 -1.46 -25.02
C TYR A 551 -1.08 -0.71 -23.68
N ASP A 552 -0.63 -1.38 -22.61
CA ASP A 552 -0.48 -0.82 -21.28
C ASP A 552 0.99 -0.43 -21.03
N ASP A 553 1.25 0.88 -21.09
CA ASP A 553 2.59 1.44 -20.87
C ASP A 553 3.09 1.19 -19.44
N THR A 554 2.20 1.21 -18.45
CA THR A 554 2.54 0.94 -17.05
C THR A 554 2.95 -0.51 -16.87
N PHE A 555 2.23 -1.46 -17.51
CA PHE A 555 2.63 -2.86 -17.56
C PHE A 555 4.04 -3.01 -18.14
N MET A 556 4.31 -2.41 -19.31
CA MET A 556 5.60 -2.50 -19.97
C MET A 556 6.73 -1.91 -19.12
N ARG A 557 6.48 -0.77 -18.45
CA ARG A 557 7.44 -0.18 -17.49
C ARG A 557 7.69 -1.12 -16.32
N SER A 558 6.65 -1.73 -15.76
CA SER A 558 6.78 -2.64 -14.62
C SER A 558 7.61 -3.89 -14.96
N LEU A 559 7.44 -4.41 -16.17
CA LEU A 559 8.22 -5.52 -16.69
C LEU A 559 9.68 -5.12 -16.88
N ARG A 560 9.97 -3.92 -17.42
CA ARG A 560 11.34 -3.40 -17.57
C ARG A 560 12.04 -3.21 -16.23
N VAL A 561 11.38 -2.61 -15.25
CA VAL A 561 11.93 -2.42 -13.88
C VAL A 561 12.29 -3.77 -13.26
N THR A 562 11.38 -4.75 -13.37
CA THR A 562 11.58 -6.10 -12.84
C THR A 562 12.69 -6.85 -13.57
N ALA A 563 12.73 -6.75 -14.91
CA ALA A 563 13.76 -7.39 -15.72
C ALA A 563 15.15 -6.78 -15.47
N LEU A 564 15.25 -5.46 -15.36
CA LEU A 564 16.49 -4.76 -15.02
C LEU A 564 16.98 -5.17 -13.63
N TYR A 565 16.08 -5.21 -12.65
CA TYR A 565 16.40 -5.70 -11.32
C TYR A 565 16.87 -7.15 -11.35
N ALA A 566 16.18 -8.06 -12.02
CA ALA A 566 16.58 -9.45 -12.14
C ALA A 566 17.96 -9.60 -12.81
N LEU A 567 18.20 -8.83 -13.88
CA LEU A 567 19.46 -8.83 -14.63
C LEU A 567 20.65 -8.37 -13.78
N LEU A 568 20.44 -7.47 -12.83
CA LEU A 568 21.49 -6.97 -11.93
C LEU A 568 21.60 -7.81 -10.65
N ALA A 569 20.48 -8.04 -9.97
CA ALA A 569 20.43 -8.70 -8.66
C ALA A 569 20.87 -10.17 -8.74
N VAL A 570 20.48 -10.90 -9.80
CA VAL A 570 20.83 -12.32 -9.91
C VAL A 570 22.35 -12.50 -10.04
N PRO A 571 23.06 -11.94 -11.04
CA PRO A 571 24.50 -12.15 -11.17
C PRO A 571 25.30 -11.61 -9.98
N ILE A 572 24.99 -10.39 -9.52
CA ILE A 572 25.71 -9.77 -8.38
C ILE A 572 25.49 -10.59 -7.12
N GLY A 573 24.24 -11.02 -6.85
CA GLY A 573 23.90 -11.87 -5.71
C GLY A 573 24.61 -13.22 -5.76
N GLN A 574 24.69 -13.87 -6.93
CA GLN A 574 25.41 -15.14 -7.07
C GLN A 574 26.91 -14.98 -6.80
N LEU A 575 27.54 -13.94 -7.37
CA LEU A 575 28.97 -13.66 -7.16
C LEU A 575 29.27 -13.34 -5.70
N ALA A 576 28.45 -12.49 -5.07
CA ALA A 576 28.59 -12.15 -3.66
C ALA A 576 28.42 -13.38 -2.75
N ALA A 577 27.39 -14.20 -3.02
CA ALA A 577 27.12 -15.41 -2.25
C ALA A 577 28.24 -16.45 -2.40
N LEU A 578 28.76 -16.65 -3.61
CA LEU A 578 29.88 -17.56 -3.86
C LEU A 578 31.16 -17.05 -3.21
N GLY A 579 31.47 -15.75 -3.32
CA GLY A 579 32.62 -15.13 -2.67
C GLY A 579 32.58 -15.28 -1.14
N ALA A 580 31.41 -15.02 -0.55
CA ALA A 580 31.18 -15.24 0.87
C ALA A 580 31.29 -16.74 1.24
N ALA A 581 30.80 -17.66 0.40
CA ALA A 581 30.91 -19.09 0.64
C ALA A 581 32.37 -19.57 0.63
N ILE A 582 33.17 -19.10 -0.32
CA ILE A 582 34.61 -19.39 -0.40
C ILE A 582 35.31 -18.90 0.87
N LEU A 583 35.02 -17.68 1.31
CA LEU A 583 35.59 -17.12 2.55
C LEU A 583 35.21 -17.98 3.77
N MET A 584 33.98 -18.49 3.81
CA MET A 584 33.47 -19.32 4.91
C MET A 584 33.84 -20.81 4.79
N ASN A 585 34.50 -21.22 3.71
CA ASN A 585 34.99 -22.58 3.51
C ASN A 585 36.29 -22.85 4.28
N HIS A 586 37.01 -21.80 4.70
CA HIS A 586 38.20 -21.93 5.54
C HIS A 586 37.83 -22.32 7.00
N GLU A 587 38.59 -23.25 7.58
CA GLU A 587 38.41 -23.69 8.96
C GLU A 587 39.04 -22.72 9.98
N VAL A 588 38.46 -21.53 10.10
CA VAL A 588 38.87 -20.53 11.10
C VAL A 588 38.12 -20.70 12.42
N ARG A 589 38.79 -20.39 13.54
CA ARG A 589 38.15 -20.38 14.88
C ARG A 589 36.97 -19.41 14.87
N GLY A 590 35.79 -19.88 15.26
CA GLY A 590 34.55 -19.06 15.30
C GLY A 590 33.72 -19.07 14.02
N VAL A 591 34.06 -19.89 13.01
CA VAL A 591 33.33 -19.92 11.71
C VAL A 591 31.81 -20.14 11.85
N HIS A 592 31.35 -20.86 12.87
CA HIS A 592 29.92 -21.05 13.13
C HIS A 592 29.18 -19.74 13.48
N LEU A 593 29.82 -18.84 14.23
CA LEU A 593 29.26 -17.52 14.53
C LEU A 593 29.20 -16.64 13.28
N HIS A 594 30.23 -16.68 12.45
CA HIS A 594 30.22 -15.95 11.17
C HIS A 594 29.12 -16.46 10.24
N ARG A 595 28.98 -17.79 10.08
CA ARG A 595 27.89 -18.38 9.28
C ARG A 595 26.50 -18.00 9.80
N ALA A 596 26.33 -17.98 11.12
CA ALA A 596 25.09 -17.52 11.75
C ALA A 596 24.82 -16.04 11.47
N ALA A 597 25.83 -15.17 11.57
CA ALA A 597 25.70 -13.74 11.30
C ALA A 597 25.29 -13.47 9.84
N TRP A 598 25.86 -14.19 8.87
CA TRP A 598 25.46 -14.09 7.46
C TRP A 598 24.03 -14.58 7.19
N TYR A 599 23.54 -15.56 7.96
CA TYR A 599 22.19 -16.10 7.81
C TYR A 599 21.13 -15.26 8.54
N LEU A 600 21.54 -14.52 9.58
CA LEU A 600 20.66 -13.72 10.44
C LEU A 600 19.70 -12.79 9.66
N PRO A 601 20.13 -12.08 8.61
CA PRO A 601 19.23 -11.31 7.74
C PRO A 601 18.01 -12.07 7.22
N GLY A 602 18.19 -13.32 6.78
CA GLY A 602 17.13 -14.13 6.18
C GLY A 602 16.05 -14.58 7.18
N VAL A 603 16.28 -14.35 8.48
CA VAL A 603 15.33 -14.65 9.56
C VAL A 603 14.52 -13.41 9.95
N LEU A 604 14.96 -12.20 9.58
CA LEU A 604 14.25 -10.97 9.90
C LEU A 604 12.97 -10.83 9.06
N ALA A 605 11.94 -10.24 9.66
CA ALA A 605 10.69 -9.96 8.94
C ALA A 605 10.96 -8.99 7.78
N GLY A 606 10.48 -9.33 6.58
CA GLY A 606 10.74 -8.55 5.37
C GLY A 606 10.33 -7.07 5.47
N VAL A 607 9.24 -6.78 6.19
CA VAL A 607 8.78 -5.40 6.45
C VAL A 607 9.76 -4.63 7.34
N ALA A 608 10.26 -5.23 8.42
CA ALA A 608 11.21 -4.59 9.31
C ALA A 608 12.53 -4.27 8.58
N MET A 609 12.99 -5.20 7.73
CA MET A 609 14.14 -4.98 6.87
C MET A 609 13.90 -3.82 5.87
N ALA A 610 12.73 -3.77 5.24
CA ALA A 610 12.38 -2.70 4.31
C ALA A 610 12.40 -1.31 5.00
N LEU A 611 11.82 -1.20 6.19
CA LEU A 611 11.85 0.04 6.99
C LEU A 611 13.26 0.44 7.43
N LEU A 612 14.11 -0.53 7.79
CA LEU A 612 15.52 -0.28 8.10
C LEU A 612 16.25 0.28 6.89
N TRP A 613 16.12 -0.37 5.73
CA TRP A 613 16.78 0.06 4.51
C TRP A 613 16.24 1.41 3.99
N ALA A 614 14.95 1.68 4.17
CA ALA A 614 14.39 3.01 3.90
C ALA A 614 15.15 4.11 4.68
N ARG A 615 15.49 3.88 5.96
CA ARG A 615 16.33 4.82 6.72
C ARG A 615 17.78 4.88 6.22
N VAL A 616 18.36 3.75 5.81
CA VAL A 616 19.74 3.71 5.28
C VAL A 616 19.87 4.52 3.98
N PHE A 617 18.85 4.47 3.12
CA PHE A 617 18.78 5.19 1.85
C PHE A 617 18.21 6.61 1.95
N ASN A 618 17.93 7.12 3.16
CA ASN A 618 17.43 8.48 3.33
C ASN A 618 18.44 9.51 2.77
N HIS A 619 17.95 10.50 2.03
CA HIS A 619 18.83 11.48 1.38
C HIS A 619 19.64 12.33 2.38
N GLU A 620 18.98 12.84 3.42
CA GLU A 620 19.55 13.82 4.36
C GLU A 620 20.46 13.17 5.41
N HIS A 621 20.01 12.07 6.02
CA HIS A 621 20.67 11.43 7.18
C HIS A 621 20.89 9.93 6.99
N GLY A 622 20.79 9.43 5.75
CA GLY A 622 20.98 8.02 5.45
C GLY A 622 22.44 7.61 5.59
N LEU A 623 22.67 6.48 6.27
CA LEU A 623 24.00 5.92 6.48
C LEU A 623 24.78 5.77 5.17
N LEU A 624 24.12 5.36 4.09
CA LEU A 624 24.79 5.15 2.81
C LEU A 624 25.24 6.47 2.18
N ASN A 625 24.42 7.52 2.27
CA ASN A 625 24.78 8.84 1.76
C ASN A 625 25.92 9.46 2.55
N THR A 626 25.93 9.32 3.88
CA THR A 626 27.04 9.76 4.72
C THR A 626 28.37 9.08 4.35
N LEU A 627 28.32 7.80 3.98
CA LEU A 627 29.51 7.07 3.52
C LEU A 627 29.95 7.46 2.11
N LEU A 628 29.02 7.82 1.23
CA LEU A 628 29.30 8.22 -0.15
C LEU A 628 29.69 9.69 -0.29
N GLU A 629 29.34 10.53 0.67
CA GLU A 629 29.56 11.98 0.62
C GLU A 629 31.03 12.40 0.38
N PRO A 630 32.04 11.81 1.04
CA PRO A 630 33.44 12.16 0.77
C PRO A 630 33.86 11.85 -0.67
N LEU A 631 33.39 10.71 -1.21
CA LEU A 631 33.68 10.27 -2.57
C LEU A 631 32.94 11.14 -3.60
N ALA A 632 31.67 11.42 -3.36
CA ALA A 632 30.84 12.26 -4.21
C ALA A 632 31.42 13.68 -4.31
N ARG A 633 31.79 14.30 -3.18
CA ARG A 633 32.49 15.59 -3.15
C ARG A 633 33.81 15.55 -3.94
N GLY A 634 34.58 14.47 -3.82
CA GLY A 634 35.82 14.28 -4.59
C GLY A 634 35.61 14.19 -6.11
N MET A 635 34.43 13.75 -6.55
CA MET A 635 34.04 13.69 -7.98
C MET A 635 33.24 14.92 -8.43
N GLY A 636 33.01 15.90 -7.55
CA GLY A 636 32.18 17.07 -7.84
C GLY A 636 30.68 16.75 -7.98
N THR A 637 30.22 15.63 -7.44
CA THR A 637 28.82 15.19 -7.48
C THR A 637 28.19 15.18 -6.08
N MET A 638 26.86 15.12 -6.02
CA MET A 638 26.12 14.91 -4.77
C MET A 638 25.74 13.43 -4.62
N PRO A 639 25.64 12.90 -3.39
CA PRO A 639 25.07 11.58 -3.15
C PRO A 639 23.66 11.46 -3.75
N PRO A 640 23.30 10.30 -4.32
CA PRO A 640 22.04 10.13 -5.02
C PRO A 640 20.84 10.23 -4.06
N ARG A 641 19.74 10.78 -4.58
CA ARG A 641 18.42 10.76 -3.96
C ARG A 641 17.66 9.51 -4.40
N TRP A 642 18.03 8.37 -3.80
CA TRP A 642 17.70 7.00 -4.24
C TRP A 642 16.24 6.76 -4.63
N PHE A 643 15.29 7.34 -3.90
CA PHE A 643 13.86 7.15 -4.08
C PHE A 643 13.10 8.47 -4.27
N GLU A 644 13.78 9.52 -4.72
CA GLU A 644 13.17 10.85 -4.95
C GLU A 644 13.54 11.33 -6.37
N ARG A 645 14.24 12.47 -6.49
CA ARG A 645 14.63 13.10 -7.76
C ARG A 645 15.37 12.16 -8.69
N ASP A 646 16.24 11.30 -8.14
CA ASP A 646 17.08 10.41 -8.95
C ASP A 646 16.53 8.97 -9.02
N ALA A 647 15.26 8.76 -8.65
CA ALA A 647 14.64 7.43 -8.56
C ALA A 647 14.70 6.65 -9.88
N ASP A 648 14.48 7.32 -11.02
CA ASP A 648 14.54 6.68 -12.35
C ASP A 648 15.89 6.00 -12.64
N THR A 649 16.98 6.47 -12.01
CA THR A 649 18.33 5.90 -12.19
C THR A 649 18.73 5.00 -11.03
N TRP A 650 18.47 5.42 -9.79
CA TRP A 650 19.07 4.81 -8.60
C TRP A 650 18.14 3.91 -7.80
N ALA A 651 16.83 3.93 -8.05
CA ALA A 651 15.91 3.13 -7.25
C ALA A 651 16.11 1.63 -7.43
N VAL A 652 16.24 1.13 -8.68
CA VAL A 652 16.54 -0.29 -8.94
C VAL A 652 17.88 -0.71 -8.32
N PRO A 653 19.00 0.04 -8.50
CA PRO A 653 20.23 -0.22 -7.76
C PRO A 653 20.08 -0.27 -6.24
N ALA A 654 19.26 0.58 -5.62
CA ALA A 654 18.99 0.54 -4.19
C ALA A 654 18.37 -0.81 -3.77
N PHE A 655 17.39 -1.33 -4.55
CA PHE A 655 16.83 -2.66 -4.33
C PHE A 655 17.85 -3.79 -4.55
N VAL A 656 18.76 -3.64 -5.52
CA VAL A 656 19.87 -4.59 -5.73
C VAL A 656 20.79 -4.63 -4.50
N ILE A 657 21.23 -3.47 -3.99
CA ILE A 657 22.07 -3.36 -2.79
C ILE A 657 21.38 -4.01 -1.60
N MET A 658 20.10 -3.70 -1.38
CA MET A 658 19.32 -4.32 -0.31
C MET A 658 19.21 -5.84 -0.47
N SER A 659 19.10 -6.36 -1.70
CA SER A 659 19.03 -7.80 -1.94
C SER A 659 20.30 -8.54 -1.49
N LEU A 660 21.47 -7.88 -1.53
CA LEU A 660 22.74 -8.45 -1.08
C LEU A 660 22.77 -8.75 0.42
N TRP A 661 21.91 -8.08 1.20
CA TRP A 661 21.74 -8.35 2.62
C TRP A 661 21.22 -9.78 2.89
N ASN A 662 20.49 -10.38 1.93
CA ASN A 662 19.87 -11.71 2.08
C ASN A 662 20.64 -12.86 1.40
N ILE A 663 21.91 -12.65 1.01
CA ILE A 663 22.70 -13.69 0.32
C ILE A 663 23.06 -14.89 1.21
N GLY A 664 22.83 -14.80 2.53
CA GLY A 664 23.22 -15.83 3.51
C GLY A 664 22.69 -17.22 3.19
N GLY A 665 21.44 -17.33 2.73
CA GLY A 665 20.84 -18.61 2.32
C GLY A 665 21.54 -19.22 1.10
N THR A 666 21.70 -18.44 0.03
CA THR A 666 22.42 -18.85 -1.19
C THR A 666 23.88 -19.21 -0.91
N MET A 667 24.52 -18.46 -0.02
CA MET A 667 25.88 -18.70 0.44
C MET A 667 26.01 -20.04 1.19
N MET A 668 25.05 -20.40 2.04
CA MET A 668 25.02 -21.73 2.68
C MET A 668 24.92 -22.86 1.65
N ILE A 669 24.11 -22.69 0.60
CA ILE A 669 23.96 -23.67 -0.47
C ILE A 669 25.28 -23.83 -1.24
N TYR A 670 25.95 -22.73 -1.59
CA TYR A 670 27.28 -22.77 -2.20
C TYR A 670 28.33 -23.42 -1.31
N LEU A 671 28.32 -23.11 -0.01
CA LEU A 671 29.24 -23.69 0.95
C LEU A 671 29.03 -25.22 1.08
N ALA A 672 27.79 -25.69 1.07
CA ALA A 672 27.49 -27.12 1.04
C ALA A 672 28.03 -27.78 -0.23
N GLY A 673 27.85 -27.12 -1.39
CA GLY A 673 28.43 -27.56 -2.66
C GLY A 673 29.96 -27.63 -2.64
N LEU A 674 30.62 -26.59 -2.13
CA LEU A 674 32.07 -26.51 -2.01
C LEU A 674 32.65 -27.64 -1.15
N LYS A 675 31.97 -27.98 -0.06
CA LYS A 675 32.35 -29.10 0.82
C LYS A 675 32.10 -30.48 0.23
N GLY A 676 31.21 -30.57 -0.76
CA GLY A 676 30.94 -31.81 -1.48
C GLY A 676 32.00 -32.16 -2.52
N ILE A 677 32.93 -31.26 -2.85
CA ILE A 677 33.96 -31.51 -3.86
C ILE A 677 35.04 -32.44 -3.28
N PRO A 678 35.31 -33.61 -3.89
CA PRO A 678 36.33 -34.53 -3.42
C PRO A 678 37.71 -33.87 -3.34
N GLN A 679 38.41 -34.07 -2.22
CA GLN A 679 39.74 -33.48 -1.99
C GLN A 679 40.78 -33.99 -2.99
N GLU A 680 40.63 -35.24 -3.45
CA GLU A 680 41.51 -35.90 -4.43
C GLU A 680 41.65 -35.10 -5.73
N LEU A 681 40.58 -34.44 -6.20
CA LEU A 681 40.63 -33.61 -7.41
C LEU A 681 41.52 -32.37 -7.22
N TYR A 682 41.53 -31.79 -6.01
CA TYR A 682 42.40 -30.65 -5.69
C TYR A 682 43.86 -31.05 -5.54
N GLU A 683 44.12 -32.24 -4.99
CA GLU A 683 45.46 -32.81 -4.84
C GLU A 683 46.06 -33.18 -6.19
N ALA A 684 45.31 -33.87 -7.04
CA ALA A 684 45.72 -34.19 -8.42
C ALA A 684 46.10 -32.92 -9.20
N ALA A 685 45.22 -31.90 -9.19
CA ALA A 685 45.51 -30.63 -9.87
C ALA A 685 46.72 -29.89 -9.26
N HIS A 686 46.98 -30.05 -7.96
CA HIS A 686 48.16 -29.46 -7.32
C HIS A 686 49.46 -30.15 -7.77
N ILE A 687 49.44 -31.48 -7.86
CA ILE A 687 50.56 -32.28 -8.37
C ILE A 687 50.88 -31.89 -9.83
N ASP A 688 49.84 -31.62 -10.64
CA ASP A 688 49.97 -31.14 -12.02
C ASP A 688 50.42 -29.66 -12.14
N GLY A 689 50.78 -29.01 -11.02
CA GLY A 689 51.28 -27.63 -11.00
C GLY A 689 50.20 -26.56 -11.23
N ALA A 690 48.92 -26.88 -11.08
CA ALA A 690 47.85 -25.90 -11.23
C ALA A 690 47.85 -24.89 -10.07
N ALA A 691 48.07 -23.60 -10.40
CA ALA A 691 47.91 -22.49 -9.47
C ALA A 691 46.47 -22.36 -8.95
N ALA A 692 46.27 -21.67 -7.82
CA ALA A 692 44.96 -21.53 -7.16
C ALA A 692 43.83 -21.07 -8.11
N TRP A 693 44.10 -20.10 -8.99
CA TRP A 693 43.14 -19.64 -10.00
C TRP A 693 42.78 -20.74 -11.01
N ARG A 694 43.76 -21.51 -11.49
CA ARG A 694 43.53 -22.62 -12.41
C ARG A 694 42.73 -23.74 -11.75
N ARG A 695 42.98 -24.04 -10.47
CA ARG A 695 42.17 -25.01 -9.69
C ARG A 695 40.74 -24.51 -9.51
N PHE A 696 40.53 -23.23 -9.22
CA PHE A 696 39.19 -22.66 -9.11
C PHE A 696 38.40 -22.77 -10.42
N VAL A 697 38.99 -22.37 -11.54
CA VAL A 697 38.30 -22.36 -12.84
C VAL A 697 38.09 -23.77 -13.41
N ASN A 698 39.05 -24.67 -13.24
CA ASN A 698 39.01 -25.99 -13.89
C ASN A 698 38.48 -27.12 -12.99
N VAL A 699 38.47 -26.94 -11.67
CA VAL A 699 37.97 -27.96 -10.72
C VAL A 699 36.75 -27.44 -9.96
N THR A 700 36.89 -26.33 -9.25
CA THR A 700 35.83 -25.83 -8.36
C THR A 700 34.57 -25.41 -9.12
N LEU A 701 34.70 -24.53 -10.13
CA LEU A 701 33.55 -24.03 -10.90
C LEU A 701 32.78 -25.14 -11.64
N PRO A 702 33.43 -26.09 -12.34
CA PRO A 702 32.74 -27.21 -12.97
C PRO A 702 31.99 -28.09 -11.96
N MET A 703 32.61 -28.43 -10.83
CA MET A 703 31.98 -29.24 -9.78
C MET A 703 30.84 -28.51 -9.07
N LEU A 704 30.90 -27.17 -8.98
CA LEU A 704 29.80 -26.34 -8.45
C LEU A 704 28.68 -26.09 -9.46
N SER A 705 28.86 -26.41 -10.74
CA SER A 705 27.91 -26.05 -11.80
C SER A 705 26.45 -26.49 -11.53
N PRO A 706 26.15 -27.68 -10.93
CA PRO A 706 24.77 -28.02 -10.58
C PRO A 706 24.19 -27.13 -9.48
N VAL A 707 25.03 -26.71 -8.53
CA VAL A 707 24.66 -25.83 -7.41
C VAL A 707 24.46 -24.40 -7.90
N ILE A 708 25.36 -23.90 -8.76
CA ILE A 708 25.21 -22.60 -9.43
C ILE A 708 23.90 -22.58 -10.22
N PHE A 709 23.65 -23.62 -11.01
CA PHE A 709 22.44 -23.74 -11.82
C PHE A 709 21.16 -23.71 -10.97
N PHE A 710 21.10 -24.50 -9.90
CA PHE A 710 19.98 -24.49 -8.96
C PHE A 710 19.79 -23.09 -8.36
N ASN A 711 20.86 -22.47 -7.85
CA ASN A 711 20.79 -21.15 -7.23
C ASN A 711 20.36 -20.06 -8.21
N VAL A 712 20.80 -20.12 -9.47
CA VAL A 712 20.39 -19.18 -10.52
C VAL A 712 18.90 -19.33 -10.84
N ILE A 713 18.37 -20.56 -10.96
CA ILE A 713 16.93 -20.76 -11.18
C ILE A 713 16.12 -20.18 -10.03
N ILE A 714 16.47 -20.51 -8.78
CA ILE A 714 15.77 -19.99 -7.61
C ILE A 714 15.87 -18.46 -7.53
N ALA A 715 17.03 -17.89 -7.84
CA ALA A 715 17.23 -16.44 -7.84
C ALA A 715 16.42 -15.74 -8.95
N ILE A 716 16.32 -16.31 -10.14
CA ILE A 716 15.47 -15.78 -11.22
C ILE A 716 14.01 -15.78 -10.75
N ILE A 717 13.49 -16.91 -10.28
CA ILE A 717 12.11 -17.01 -9.78
C ILE A 717 11.85 -15.97 -8.68
N ALA A 718 12.75 -15.88 -7.69
CA ALA A 718 12.63 -14.93 -6.58
C ALA A 718 12.71 -13.46 -7.04
N SER A 719 13.55 -13.13 -8.01
CA SER A 719 13.73 -11.76 -8.50
C SER A 719 12.49 -11.19 -9.19
N PHE A 720 11.72 -12.05 -9.87
CA PHE A 720 10.43 -11.70 -10.47
C PHE A 720 9.29 -11.64 -9.44
N GLN A 721 9.52 -12.12 -8.21
CA GLN A 721 8.55 -12.10 -7.11
C GLN A 721 8.84 -11.02 -6.04
N ILE A 722 9.71 -10.06 -6.33
CA ILE A 722 9.97 -8.94 -5.42
C ILE A 722 8.70 -8.11 -5.22
N PHE A 723 8.22 -8.05 -3.97
CA PHE A 723 7.00 -7.35 -3.61
C PHE A 723 7.18 -6.55 -2.32
N THR A 724 7.41 -7.23 -1.19
CA THR A 724 7.39 -6.64 0.15
C THR A 724 8.29 -5.41 0.25
N GLN A 725 9.51 -5.51 -0.25
CA GLN A 725 10.49 -4.44 -0.21
C GLN A 725 10.00 -3.22 -0.99
N ALA A 726 9.57 -3.42 -2.23
CA ALA A 726 9.14 -2.33 -3.10
C ALA A 726 7.85 -1.68 -2.61
N TYR A 727 6.88 -2.51 -2.23
CA TYR A 727 5.58 -2.06 -1.73
C TYR A 727 5.73 -1.27 -0.41
N VAL A 728 6.52 -1.77 0.56
CA VAL A 728 6.70 -1.11 1.86
C VAL A 728 7.49 0.20 1.76
N ILE A 729 8.53 0.25 0.91
CA ILE A 729 9.40 1.42 0.82
C ILE A 729 8.74 2.52 -0.01
N THR A 730 8.15 2.17 -1.15
CA THR A 730 7.78 3.15 -2.18
C THR A 730 6.36 3.03 -2.73
N GLY A 731 5.66 1.92 -2.46
CA GLY A 731 4.36 1.64 -3.06
C GLY A 731 4.38 1.54 -4.60
N GLY A 732 5.56 1.46 -5.23
CA GLY A 732 5.73 1.47 -6.69
C GLY A 732 6.08 2.84 -7.29
N GLY A 733 6.25 3.90 -6.50
CA GLY A 733 6.66 5.23 -6.96
C GLY A 733 8.11 5.62 -6.61
N PRO A 734 8.49 6.90 -6.80
CA PRO A 734 7.74 7.91 -7.53
C PRO A 734 7.70 7.60 -9.03
N GLY A 735 6.64 8.01 -9.71
CA GLY A 735 6.57 7.98 -11.19
C GLY A 735 6.80 6.59 -11.80
N ASP A 736 6.36 5.53 -11.14
CA ASP A 736 6.55 4.12 -11.54
C ASP A 736 8.01 3.61 -11.57
N ALA A 737 8.98 4.37 -11.04
CA ALA A 737 10.40 4.00 -11.04
C ALA A 737 10.68 2.68 -10.27
N THR A 738 9.82 2.33 -9.33
CA THR A 738 9.92 1.12 -8.48
C THR A 738 8.72 0.20 -8.64
N ARG A 739 7.95 0.39 -9.71
CA ARG A 739 6.75 -0.40 -9.96
C ARG A 739 7.12 -1.78 -10.47
N PHE A 740 7.57 -2.66 -9.58
CA PHE A 740 7.82 -4.05 -9.92
C PHE A 740 6.52 -4.73 -10.38
N TYR A 741 6.66 -5.75 -11.21
CA TYR A 741 5.54 -6.47 -11.83
C TYR A 741 4.51 -6.92 -10.81
N VAL A 742 4.96 -7.50 -9.69
CA VAL A 742 4.06 -8.00 -8.64
C VAL A 742 3.40 -6.86 -7.86
N VAL A 743 4.07 -5.71 -7.72
CA VAL A 743 3.47 -4.49 -7.15
C VAL A 743 2.36 -3.98 -8.07
N TYR A 744 2.63 -3.89 -9.38
CA TYR A 744 1.63 -3.51 -10.38
C TYR A 744 0.43 -4.46 -10.39
N LEU A 745 0.66 -5.78 -10.42
CA LEU A 745 -0.40 -6.80 -10.30
C LEU A 745 -1.25 -6.56 -9.05
N TYR A 746 -0.59 -6.31 -7.91
CA TYR A 746 -1.26 -6.02 -6.65
C TYR A 746 -2.11 -4.74 -6.73
N ASN A 747 -1.59 -3.67 -7.32
CA ASN A 747 -2.34 -2.42 -7.51
C ASN A 747 -3.57 -2.65 -8.40
N GLN A 748 -3.45 -3.41 -9.49
CA GLN A 748 -4.57 -3.75 -10.36
C GLN A 748 -5.66 -4.52 -9.61
N ALA A 749 -5.27 -5.49 -8.78
CA ALA A 749 -6.22 -6.29 -8.01
C ALA A 749 -6.95 -5.48 -6.93
N PHE A 750 -6.21 -4.78 -6.08
CA PHE A 750 -6.73 -4.24 -4.82
C PHE A 750 -6.99 -2.73 -4.83
N ASP A 751 -6.22 -1.97 -5.60
CA ASP A 751 -6.38 -0.51 -5.66
C ASP A 751 -7.36 -0.13 -6.79
N LEU A 752 -7.24 -0.77 -7.96
CA LEU A 752 -8.04 -0.48 -9.15
C LEU A 752 -9.27 -1.38 -9.31
N HIS A 753 -9.41 -2.42 -8.48
CA HIS A 753 -10.51 -3.39 -8.54
C HIS A 753 -10.65 -4.07 -9.91
N GLU A 754 -9.55 -4.42 -10.54
CA GLU A 754 -9.49 -5.14 -11.82
C GLU A 754 -8.98 -6.58 -11.58
N MET A 755 -9.71 -7.35 -10.77
CA MET A 755 -9.30 -8.71 -10.36
C MET A 755 -9.15 -9.68 -11.55
N GLY A 756 -9.98 -9.51 -12.59
CA GLY A 756 -9.86 -10.27 -13.83
C GLY A 756 -8.55 -10.01 -14.55
N TYR A 757 -8.24 -8.73 -14.79
CA TYR A 757 -6.98 -8.30 -15.41
C TYR A 757 -5.75 -8.66 -14.57
N ALA A 758 -5.82 -8.48 -13.25
CA ALA A 758 -4.76 -8.90 -12.32
C ALA A 758 -4.51 -10.41 -12.36
N SER A 759 -5.57 -11.21 -12.57
CA SER A 759 -5.42 -12.65 -12.77
C SER A 759 -4.71 -12.97 -14.08
N ALA A 760 -5.00 -12.26 -15.18
CA ALA A 760 -4.26 -12.39 -16.44
C ALA A 760 -2.76 -12.04 -16.28
N LEU A 761 -2.45 -10.97 -15.53
CA LEU A 761 -1.08 -10.61 -15.17
C LEU A 761 -0.37 -11.73 -14.40
N ALA A 762 -1.04 -12.39 -13.45
CA ALA A 762 -0.46 -13.49 -12.69
C ALA A 762 -0.07 -14.69 -13.58
N TRP A 763 -0.95 -15.05 -14.53
CA TRP A 763 -0.70 -16.13 -15.47
C TRP A 763 0.38 -15.79 -16.48
N LEU A 764 0.43 -14.55 -16.96
CA LEU A 764 1.52 -14.10 -17.82
C LEU A 764 2.87 -14.14 -17.08
N LEU A 765 2.92 -13.73 -15.81
CA LEU A 765 4.13 -13.83 -15.01
C LEU A 765 4.61 -15.27 -14.87
N LEU A 766 3.68 -16.21 -14.63
CA LEU A 766 4.00 -17.65 -14.59
C LEU A 766 4.63 -18.10 -15.91
N VAL A 767 4.05 -17.71 -17.05
CA VAL A 767 4.58 -18.05 -18.38
C VAL A 767 5.98 -17.45 -18.59
N ILE A 768 6.19 -16.17 -18.23
CA ILE A 768 7.49 -15.51 -18.34
C ILE A 768 8.55 -16.26 -17.52
N VAL A 769 8.26 -16.52 -16.24
CA VAL A 769 9.18 -17.21 -15.34
C VAL A 769 9.44 -18.64 -15.82
N LEU A 770 8.40 -19.35 -16.30
CA LEU A 770 8.54 -20.70 -16.87
C LEU A 770 9.43 -20.69 -18.11
N VAL A 771 9.23 -19.76 -19.05
CA VAL A 771 10.05 -19.65 -20.27
C VAL A 771 11.51 -19.35 -19.91
N LEU A 772 11.76 -18.42 -19.00
CA LEU A 772 13.12 -18.13 -18.52
C LEU A 772 13.76 -19.35 -17.84
N THR A 773 13.00 -20.04 -16.99
CA THR A 773 13.48 -21.27 -16.32
C THR A 773 13.81 -22.34 -17.35
N LEU A 774 12.93 -22.59 -18.33
CA LEU A 774 13.18 -23.55 -19.40
C LEU A 774 14.36 -23.15 -20.29
N ALA A 775 14.57 -21.85 -20.54
CA ALA A 775 15.73 -21.35 -21.29
C ALA A 775 17.03 -21.65 -20.53
N VAL A 776 17.07 -21.39 -19.23
CA VAL A 776 18.21 -21.71 -18.36
C VAL A 776 18.44 -23.23 -18.28
N MET A 777 17.38 -24.03 -18.11
CA MET A 777 17.44 -25.50 -18.13
C MET A 777 17.92 -26.06 -19.46
N ARG A 778 17.59 -25.41 -20.59
CA ARG A 778 18.05 -25.84 -21.91
C ARG A 778 19.52 -25.50 -22.11
N GLY A 779 19.96 -24.34 -21.61
CA GLY A 779 21.37 -23.94 -21.61
C GLY A 779 22.25 -24.83 -20.74
N SER A 780 21.75 -25.28 -19.59
CA SER A 780 22.53 -26.07 -18.62
C SER A 780 23.02 -27.41 -19.14
N ARG A 781 22.32 -28.01 -20.12
CA ARG A 781 22.76 -29.24 -20.81
C ARG A 781 24.16 -29.12 -21.44
N ARG A 782 24.67 -27.90 -21.67
CA ARG A 782 26.02 -27.64 -22.19
C ARG A 782 27.07 -27.31 -21.14
N PHE A 783 26.67 -26.86 -19.95
CA PHE A 783 27.59 -26.25 -18.97
C PHE A 783 27.58 -26.93 -17.58
N VAL A 784 26.59 -27.79 -17.29
CA VAL A 784 26.49 -28.46 -15.98
C VAL A 784 27.11 -29.85 -16.03
N TYR A 785 28.09 -30.06 -15.16
CA TYR A 785 28.73 -31.34 -14.96
C TYR A 785 27.96 -32.14 -13.90
N TYR A 786 27.40 -33.28 -14.31
CA TYR A 786 26.80 -34.25 -13.39
C TYR A 786 27.74 -35.45 -13.28
N GLU A 787 28.29 -35.64 -12.08
CA GLU A 787 29.24 -36.72 -11.75
C GLU A 787 28.69 -38.13 -12.08
N GLY A 788 27.36 -38.30 -12.10
CA GLY A 788 26.70 -39.60 -12.34
C GLY A 788 26.06 -39.83 -13.72
N LEU A 789 26.20 -38.92 -14.71
CA LEU A 789 25.52 -39.04 -16.02
C LEU A 789 26.44 -39.20 -17.24
N ARG A 790 27.76 -39.29 -17.03
CA ARG A 790 28.71 -39.72 -18.07
C ARG A 790 29.49 -40.93 -17.57
N GLY A 791 28.82 -42.08 -17.62
CA GLY A 791 29.47 -43.39 -17.76
C GLY A 791 29.55 -43.76 -19.22
#